data_AF-A0A8I2G1G3-F1
#
_entry.id   AF-A0A8I2G1G3-F1
#
_cell.length_a   1.000
_cell.length_b   1.000
_cell.length_c   1.000
_cell.angle_alpha   90.00
_cell.angle_beta   90.00
_cell.angle_gamma   90.00
#
_symmetry.space_group_name_H-M   'P 1'
#
loop_
_entity.id
_entity.type
_entity.pdbx_description
1 polymer ?
#
loop_
_entity_poly.entity_id
_entity_poly.type
_entity_poly.pdbx_seq_one_letter_code
_entity_poly.pdbx_strand_id
1 'polypeptide(L)'
;MRTLKSSLRFEWKGLFTRKNVIVMLLLLVIALYFCQGGIYRYKHIVDAGKEFQEVEISKVESYFSYTYYGVAGLRILFLQCPLYIFFYNSAGITELTSHIDSGDVLDIDSSMEGKNLFIHNKLGFRYTDFSGILILLGSLLSLLLGYESFKHLKFQKSLNCLANPFRTYLPVILARALLLLVFLAVTLVCAFFLIMLNGISFTPFLHHYFSYFAVLNGVILFFYALGAVMGARRLKNYVFLKCAGLWFVFAILIPVIINSVIEKKAEKLESQYRVELAKLNQLMGFEKRALDEGGKLDLSKKNSDITKKIIESYWCKEFKRIQQIDKAYEKAMRKISQLYHRYSLFFLSTFYLSSTSEISSAGYESALDFYRYSRKLKQEYVRYYLDKKFYTNEEKVENFINCDENVYMSSGKLSPYFGWGLAWTYLVTLLLFVWGYFRFKKALYSLELERKKTRKRKKRSKPGKPGAVKEVQPVQPPEIPELNLAAGQYRVLESIRSNQSFPAVLYNLFSGRISEAVKSRYNGKIRFEGKDITTSPIALQLNQSFVYLCHPDNIPGEIITGNLVKLFNDFLQAAIKSGAKEAKTGTLIEKLRESDLLDIDEILEEKFGDLEDIEKFEIMVTFAELYNARIYLFDHILHDMPVKAYLRLKQVMEKLSEGGSLVVNIVGDVLVIPSGEPKTSEYSEHKRWSKIVDGYQDIKTTG
;
A
#
# COMPACT_ATOMS: atom_id res chain seq x y z
N MET A 1 -5.16 -23.88 30.97
CA MET A 1 -5.05 -22.68 31.83
C MET A 1 -3.60 -22.33 32.22
N ARG A 2 -2.80 -23.25 32.82
CA ARG A 2 -1.39 -22.96 33.20
C ARG A 2 -0.52 -22.46 32.03
N THR A 3 -0.63 -23.10 30.86
CA THR A 3 0.09 -22.71 29.63
C THR A 3 -0.29 -21.31 29.13
N LEU A 4 -1.59 -20.98 29.16
CA LEU A 4 -2.07 -19.65 28.81
C LEU A 4 -1.51 -18.59 29.77
N LYS A 5 -1.53 -18.84 31.08
CA LYS A 5 -0.95 -17.92 32.08
C LYS A 5 0.54 -17.69 31.89
N SER A 6 1.32 -18.74 31.59
CA SER A 6 2.75 -18.60 31.31
C SER A 6 3.02 -17.86 30.00
N SER A 7 2.27 -18.17 28.93
CA SER A 7 2.38 -17.47 27.65
C SER A 7 2.00 -16.00 27.80
N LEU A 8 0.93 -15.69 28.54
CA LEU A 8 0.49 -14.32 28.77
C LEU A 8 1.53 -13.53 29.57
N ARG A 9 2.15 -14.11 30.61
CA ARG A 9 3.27 -13.47 31.32
C ARG A 9 4.50 -13.25 30.43
N PHE A 10 4.82 -14.20 29.57
CA PHE A 10 5.96 -14.10 28.66
C PHE A 10 5.73 -13.02 27.59
N GLU A 11 4.57 -13.06 26.93
CA GLU A 11 4.17 -12.07 25.94
C GLU A 11 4.00 -10.68 26.55
N TRP A 12 3.52 -10.57 27.79
CA TRP A 12 3.48 -9.31 28.52
C TRP A 12 4.88 -8.69 28.63
N LYS A 13 5.90 -9.46 29.04
CA LYS A 13 7.27 -8.95 29.10
C LYS A 13 7.83 -8.56 27.73
N GLY A 14 7.47 -9.29 26.66
CA GLY A 14 7.90 -8.98 25.29
C GLY A 14 7.21 -7.74 24.69
N LEU A 15 5.91 -7.59 24.94
CA LEU A 15 5.12 -6.47 24.45
C LEU A 15 5.37 -5.19 25.23
N PHE A 16 5.64 -5.26 26.53
CA PHE A 16 6.05 -4.11 27.34
C PHE A 16 7.56 -3.84 27.28
N THR A 17 8.20 -4.20 26.17
CA THR A 17 9.54 -3.67 25.88
C THR A 17 9.46 -2.15 25.72
N ARG A 18 10.51 -1.44 26.16
CA ARG A 18 10.56 0.03 26.14
C ARG A 18 10.11 0.61 24.78
N LYS A 19 10.53 -0.02 23.67
CA LYS A 19 10.17 0.40 22.30
C LYS A 19 8.67 0.34 22.03
N ASN A 20 8.03 -0.79 22.34
CA ASN A 20 6.60 -0.97 22.09
C ASN A 20 5.75 -0.08 23.00
N VAL A 21 6.15 0.11 24.25
CA VAL A 21 5.48 1.05 25.17
C VAL A 21 5.54 2.47 24.63
N ILE A 22 6.71 2.91 24.15
CA ILE A 22 6.86 4.23 23.52
C ILE A 22 5.93 4.37 22.31
N VAL A 23 5.87 3.36 21.43
CA VAL A 23 4.99 3.38 20.24
C VAL A 23 3.51 3.41 20.63
N MET A 24 3.10 2.62 21.62
CA MET A 24 1.71 2.61 22.11
C MET A 24 1.32 3.93 22.78
N LEU A 25 2.21 4.51 23.61
CA LEU A 25 2.00 5.82 24.22
C LEU A 25 1.93 6.93 23.18
N LEU A 26 2.82 6.91 22.18
CA LEU A 26 2.80 7.86 21.07
C LEU A 26 1.47 7.76 20.31
N LEU A 27 1.02 6.54 19.97
CA LEU A 27 -0.26 6.33 19.32
C LEU A 27 -1.45 6.83 20.16
N LEU A 28 -1.42 6.58 21.48
CA LEU A 28 -2.43 7.09 22.40
C LEU A 28 -2.46 8.64 22.41
N VAL A 29 -1.31 9.29 22.54
CA VAL A 29 -1.22 10.76 22.54
C VAL A 29 -1.71 11.35 21.22
N ILE A 30 -1.30 10.77 20.09
CA ILE A 30 -1.78 11.20 18.77
C ILE A 30 -3.29 11.01 18.68
N ALA A 31 -3.83 9.85 19.06
CA ALA A 31 -5.27 9.63 19.04
C ALA A 31 -6.01 10.68 19.88
N LEU A 32 -5.58 10.91 21.14
CA LEU A 32 -6.20 11.92 22.00
C LEU A 32 -6.10 13.35 21.44
N TYR A 33 -5.00 13.70 20.77
CA TYR A 33 -4.87 14.99 20.07
C TYR A 33 -5.95 15.16 18.99
N PHE A 34 -6.19 14.14 18.17
CA PHE A 34 -7.25 14.20 17.15
C PHE A 34 -8.66 14.15 17.76
N CYS A 35 -8.84 13.47 18.90
CA CYS A 35 -10.09 13.56 19.66
C CYS A 35 -10.36 15.00 20.14
N GLN A 36 -9.34 15.68 20.68
CA GLN A 36 -9.46 17.08 21.08
C GLN A 36 -9.80 18.00 19.91
N GLY A 37 -9.20 17.78 18.73
CA GLY A 37 -9.56 18.49 17.51
C GLY A 37 -11.03 18.27 17.11
N GLY A 38 -11.52 17.04 17.24
CA GLY A 38 -12.92 16.70 17.03
C GLY A 38 -13.88 17.37 18.01
N ILE A 39 -13.50 17.46 19.29
CA ILE A 39 -14.27 18.18 20.33
C ILE A 39 -14.43 19.65 19.95
N TYR A 40 -13.32 20.31 19.56
CA TYR A 40 -13.34 21.71 19.15
C TYR A 40 -14.28 21.94 17.95
N ARG A 41 -14.18 21.09 16.92
CA ARG A 41 -15.06 21.18 15.74
C ARG A 41 -16.53 20.95 16.10
N TYR A 42 -16.83 19.98 16.94
CA TYR A 42 -18.20 19.71 17.35
C TYR A 42 -18.82 20.88 18.12
N LYS A 43 -18.06 21.51 19.03
CA LYS A 43 -18.52 22.72 19.72
C LYS A 43 -18.83 23.85 18.74
N HIS A 44 -17.95 24.09 17.78
CA HIS A 44 -18.19 25.08 16.73
C HIS A 44 -19.47 24.79 15.91
N ILE A 45 -19.73 23.53 15.57
CA ILE A 45 -20.97 23.13 14.86
C ILE A 45 -22.20 23.43 15.72
N VAL A 46 -22.16 23.12 17.02
CA VAL A 46 -23.25 23.42 17.95
C VAL A 46 -23.48 24.92 18.10
N ASP A 47 -22.42 25.71 18.20
CA ASP A 47 -22.51 27.18 18.33
C ASP A 47 -23.03 27.81 17.04
N ALA A 48 -22.55 27.38 15.87
CA ALA A 48 -23.10 27.79 14.57
C ALA A 48 -24.58 27.41 14.42
N GLY A 49 -25.00 26.27 14.99
CA GLY A 49 -26.40 25.87 15.04
C GLY A 49 -27.28 26.82 15.84
N LYS A 50 -26.78 27.36 16.96
CA LYS A 50 -27.49 28.38 17.75
C LYS A 50 -27.57 29.72 17.03
N GLU A 51 -26.47 30.17 16.44
CA GLU A 51 -26.44 31.40 15.63
C GLU A 51 -27.42 31.30 14.46
N PHE A 52 -27.46 30.15 13.78
CA PHE A 52 -28.45 29.87 12.74
C PHE A 52 -29.89 29.99 13.25
N GLN A 53 -30.19 29.45 14.43
CA GLN A 53 -31.51 29.56 15.05
C GLN A 53 -31.89 31.02 15.34
N GLU A 54 -30.99 31.80 15.94
CA GLU A 54 -31.21 33.22 16.24
C GLU A 54 -31.51 34.04 14.97
N VAL A 55 -30.76 33.78 13.89
CA VAL A 55 -30.98 34.43 12.60
C VAL A 55 -32.34 34.06 12.01
N GLU A 56 -32.74 32.79 12.08
CA GLU A 56 -34.05 32.36 11.57
C GLU A 56 -35.21 32.92 12.42
N ILE A 57 -35.07 33.01 13.75
CA ILE A 57 -36.06 33.68 14.63
C ILE A 57 -36.27 35.12 14.17
N SER A 58 -35.18 35.89 14.07
CA SER A 58 -35.23 37.30 13.70
C SER A 58 -35.83 37.52 12.30
N LYS A 59 -35.54 36.61 11.35
CA LYS A 59 -36.16 36.64 10.02
C LYS A 59 -37.66 36.43 10.09
N VAL A 60 -38.14 35.43 10.82
CA VAL A 60 -39.58 35.16 10.89
C VAL A 60 -40.34 36.31 11.56
N GLU A 61 -39.78 36.90 12.61
CA GLU A 61 -40.34 38.09 13.27
C GLU A 61 -40.42 39.33 12.36
N SER A 62 -39.54 39.41 11.36
CA SER A 62 -39.52 40.53 10.40
C SER A 62 -40.58 40.41 9.28
N TYR A 63 -41.28 39.28 9.16
CA TYR A 63 -42.23 39.05 8.09
C TYR A 63 -43.55 39.78 8.31
N PHE A 64 -43.83 40.77 7.45
CA PHE A 64 -45.03 41.60 7.52
C PHE A 64 -46.28 40.98 6.86
N SER A 65 -46.14 39.88 6.10
CA SER A 65 -47.29 39.21 5.47
C SER A 65 -47.02 37.74 5.15
N TYR A 66 -48.10 36.94 5.12
CA TYR A 66 -48.01 35.54 4.70
C TYR A 66 -47.49 35.38 3.28
N THR A 67 -47.71 36.33 2.37
CA THR A 67 -47.14 36.28 1.02
C THR A 67 -45.62 36.36 1.05
N TYR A 68 -45.06 37.27 1.86
CA TYR A 68 -43.61 37.36 2.01
C TYR A 68 -43.05 36.12 2.71
N TYR A 69 -43.73 35.63 3.75
CA TYR A 69 -43.36 34.39 4.44
C TYR A 69 -43.37 33.17 3.52
N GLY A 70 -44.40 33.05 2.67
CA GLY A 70 -44.51 31.98 1.69
C GLY A 70 -43.36 31.97 0.68
N VAL A 71 -42.88 33.14 0.25
CA VAL A 71 -41.75 33.27 -0.70
C VAL A 71 -40.41 33.07 0.00
N ALA A 72 -40.23 33.67 1.18
CA ALA A 72 -38.97 33.66 1.91
C ALA A 72 -38.71 32.33 2.63
N GLY A 73 -39.76 31.59 2.98
CA GLY A 73 -39.66 30.25 3.55
C GLY A 73 -38.98 30.18 4.92
N LEU A 74 -38.47 29.00 5.23
CA LEU A 74 -37.74 28.63 6.44
C LEU A 74 -36.52 27.81 6.04
N ARG A 75 -35.38 27.99 6.70
CA ARG A 75 -34.24 27.08 6.53
C ARG A 75 -34.23 26.05 7.65
N ILE A 76 -33.92 24.81 7.31
CA ILE A 76 -33.60 23.75 8.26
C ILE A 76 -32.11 23.47 8.20
N LEU A 77 -31.46 23.44 9.36
CA LEU A 77 -30.07 23.02 9.50
C LEU A 77 -29.99 21.57 9.99
N PHE A 78 -29.13 20.78 9.36
CA PHE A 78 -28.77 19.45 9.82
C PHE A 78 -27.62 19.53 10.83
N LEU A 79 -27.82 18.99 12.03
CA LEU A 79 -26.78 18.90 13.05
C LEU A 79 -26.38 17.44 13.30
N GLN A 80 -25.08 17.15 13.29
CA GLN A 80 -24.59 15.82 13.61
C GLN A 80 -24.68 15.50 15.11
N CYS A 81 -24.75 14.21 15.43
CA CYS A 81 -24.66 13.74 16.81
C CYS A 81 -23.24 13.92 17.41
N PRO A 82 -23.11 13.89 18.76
CA PRO A 82 -21.81 14.02 19.46
C PRO A 82 -20.73 13.02 19.02
N LEU A 83 -21.11 11.84 18.50
CA LEU A 83 -20.15 10.85 18.01
C LEU A 83 -19.31 11.38 16.85
N TYR A 84 -19.78 12.39 16.12
CA TYR A 84 -19.04 13.09 15.07
C TYR A 84 -17.64 13.55 15.49
N ILE A 85 -17.40 13.79 16.80
CA ILE A 85 -16.08 14.07 17.38
C ILE A 85 -15.01 13.08 16.92
N PHE A 86 -15.35 11.79 16.79
CA PHE A 86 -14.38 10.77 16.39
C PHE A 86 -14.17 10.69 14.87
N PHE A 87 -15.03 11.33 14.08
CA PHE A 87 -15.22 11.06 12.65
C PHE A 87 -15.27 12.32 11.77
N TYR A 88 -14.79 13.45 12.28
CA TYR A 88 -15.04 14.75 11.66
C TYR A 88 -14.45 14.91 10.25
N ASN A 89 -13.42 14.13 9.88
CA ASN A 89 -12.83 14.14 8.52
C ASN A 89 -13.26 12.93 7.67
N SER A 90 -13.74 11.86 8.30
CA SER A 90 -14.32 10.68 7.64
C SER A 90 -15.82 10.83 7.36
N ALA A 91 -16.44 11.88 7.91
CA ALA A 91 -17.79 12.30 7.60
C ALA A 91 -17.92 12.69 6.13
N GLY A 92 -18.82 12.00 5.43
CA GLY A 92 -19.21 12.35 4.07
C GLY A 92 -20.24 13.47 4.03
N ILE A 93 -20.59 14.08 5.17
CA ILE A 93 -21.59 15.14 5.26
C ILE A 93 -21.16 16.07 6.39
N THR A 94 -20.61 17.24 6.03
CA THR A 94 -20.17 18.24 7.01
C THR A 94 -21.28 19.21 7.37
N GLU A 95 -22.06 19.66 6.39
CA GLU A 95 -23.18 20.57 6.60
C GLU A 95 -24.26 20.26 5.56
N LEU A 96 -25.52 20.14 6.00
CA LEU A 96 -26.67 20.07 5.11
C LEU A 96 -27.69 21.12 5.56
N THR A 97 -28.07 21.97 4.62
CA THR A 97 -29.18 22.91 4.80
C THR A 97 -30.28 22.55 3.83
N SER A 98 -31.52 22.66 4.29
CA SER A 98 -32.71 22.54 3.44
C SER A 98 -33.47 23.84 3.51
N HIS A 99 -33.92 24.34 2.37
CA HIS A 99 -34.87 25.45 2.32
C HIS A 99 -36.29 24.92 2.14
N ILE A 100 -37.23 25.45 2.92
CA ILE A 100 -38.65 25.12 2.86
C ILE A 100 -39.42 26.38 2.54
N ASP A 101 -39.99 26.43 1.35
CA ASP A 101 -40.75 27.54 0.79
C ASP A 101 -42.11 27.05 0.27
N SER A 102 -43.00 28.01 0.00
CA SER A 102 -44.32 27.72 -0.60
C SER A 102 -44.31 27.81 -2.13
N GLY A 103 -43.34 28.51 -2.71
CA GLY A 103 -43.06 28.48 -4.14
C GLY A 103 -41.90 27.52 -4.41
N ASP A 104 -41.90 26.79 -5.53
CA ASP A 104 -40.71 26.02 -5.95
C ASP A 104 -39.64 26.95 -6.57
N VAL A 105 -39.40 28.11 -5.95
CA VAL A 105 -38.47 29.12 -6.44
C VAL A 105 -37.05 28.56 -6.30
N LEU A 106 -36.37 28.41 -7.44
CA LEU A 106 -35.02 27.86 -7.56
C LEU A 106 -33.99 28.80 -6.91
N ASP A 107 -33.81 28.72 -5.60
CA ASP A 107 -32.61 29.24 -4.94
C ASP A 107 -31.49 28.17 -5.05
N ILE A 108 -30.76 28.20 -6.18
CA ILE A 108 -29.75 27.19 -6.56
C ILE A 108 -28.38 27.52 -5.95
N ASP A 109 -28.32 28.09 -4.75
CA ASP A 109 -27.02 28.38 -4.11
C ASP A 109 -26.67 27.44 -2.94
N SER A 110 -27.54 26.49 -2.55
CA SER A 110 -27.20 25.48 -1.53
C SER A 110 -28.15 24.27 -1.43
N SER A 111 -28.98 24.00 -2.45
CA SER A 111 -29.94 22.89 -2.37
C SER A 111 -29.21 21.55 -2.38
N MET A 112 -29.31 20.84 -1.24
CA MET A 112 -28.73 19.52 -0.95
C MET A 112 -27.90 18.96 -2.08
N GLU A 113 -26.59 19.02 -1.90
CA GLU A 113 -25.54 18.62 -2.81
C GLU A 113 -25.68 17.14 -3.26
N GLY A 114 -26.75 16.71 -3.92
CA GLY A 114 -27.19 15.31 -3.98
C GLY A 114 -26.20 14.41 -4.71
N LYS A 115 -25.62 14.90 -5.80
CA LYS A 115 -24.49 14.25 -6.48
C LYS A 115 -23.18 14.45 -5.69
N ASN A 116 -23.00 15.62 -5.09
CA ASN A 116 -21.79 16.01 -4.36
C ASN A 116 -21.62 15.27 -3.01
N LEU A 117 -22.71 14.79 -2.40
CA LEU A 117 -22.78 13.86 -1.26
C LEU A 117 -21.94 12.59 -1.52
N PHE A 118 -21.79 12.21 -2.79
CA PHE A 118 -21.01 11.06 -3.23
C PHE A 118 -19.63 11.42 -3.81
N ILE A 119 -19.34 12.71 -4.06
CA ILE A 119 -18.10 13.18 -4.72
C ILE A 119 -17.01 13.58 -3.71
N HIS A 120 -17.21 13.40 -2.41
CA HIS A 120 -16.28 13.90 -1.39
C HIS A 120 -14.82 13.45 -1.54
N ASN A 121 -13.94 14.46 -1.58
CA ASN A 121 -12.50 14.45 -1.45
C ASN A 121 -11.82 13.30 -2.23
N LYS A 122 -11.73 13.46 -3.55
CA LYS A 122 -11.10 12.54 -4.52
C LYS A 122 -9.74 11.96 -4.10
N LEU A 123 -9.02 12.62 -3.20
CA LEU A 123 -7.80 12.10 -2.56
C LEU A 123 -7.64 12.49 -1.07
N GLY A 124 -8.59 13.24 -0.50
CA GLY A 124 -8.40 13.94 0.76
C GLY A 124 -8.54 13.02 1.97
N PHE A 125 -7.40 12.53 2.47
CA PHE A 125 -7.13 12.28 3.88
C PHE A 125 -8.32 11.86 4.79
N ARG A 126 -9.11 10.84 4.42
CA ARG A 126 -10.16 10.27 5.31
C ARG A 126 -9.60 9.67 6.62
N TYR A 127 -8.28 9.69 6.79
CA TYR A 127 -7.55 9.14 7.92
C TYR A 127 -7.01 10.21 8.88
N THR A 128 -7.42 11.48 8.75
CA THR A 128 -6.92 12.59 9.61
C THR A 128 -7.89 12.99 10.71
N ASP A 129 -8.74 12.07 11.15
CA ASP A 129 -9.49 12.18 12.40
C ASP A 129 -9.09 11.05 13.37
N PHE A 130 -9.70 11.05 14.56
CA PHE A 130 -9.44 10.06 15.60
C PHE A 130 -9.58 8.62 15.09
N SER A 131 -10.74 8.34 14.47
CA SER A 131 -11.07 7.02 13.92
C SER A 131 -10.09 6.61 12.83
N GLY A 132 -9.81 7.53 11.92
CA GLY A 132 -8.89 7.40 10.81
C GLY A 132 -7.47 7.03 11.24
N ILE A 133 -6.96 7.65 12.30
CA ILE A 133 -5.62 7.35 12.82
C ILE A 133 -5.60 6.00 13.52
N LEU A 134 -6.65 5.68 14.29
CA LEU A 134 -6.75 4.36 14.92
C LEU A 134 -6.80 3.24 13.89
N ILE A 135 -7.53 3.41 12.78
CA ILE A 135 -7.47 2.40 11.71
C ILE A 135 -6.10 2.42 11.03
N LEU A 136 -5.53 3.56 10.65
CA LEU A 136 -4.28 3.61 9.88
C LEU A 136 -3.09 3.10 10.71
N LEU A 137 -2.80 3.73 11.84
CA LEU A 137 -1.67 3.35 12.70
C LEU A 137 -1.95 2.09 13.51
N GLY A 138 -3.19 1.91 13.98
CA GLY A 138 -3.55 0.72 14.75
C GLY A 138 -3.54 -0.55 13.90
N SER A 139 -4.03 -0.50 12.65
CA SER A 139 -3.94 -1.67 11.75
C SER A 139 -2.51 -2.00 11.36
N LEU A 140 -1.67 -0.99 11.13
CA LEU A 140 -0.25 -1.19 10.85
C LEU A 140 0.46 -1.81 12.05
N LEU A 141 0.27 -1.24 13.26
CA LEU A 141 0.80 -1.82 14.50
C LEU A 141 0.33 -3.26 14.69
N SER A 142 -0.95 -3.52 14.44
CA SER A 142 -1.55 -4.84 14.55
C SER A 142 -0.94 -5.85 13.59
N LEU A 143 -0.75 -5.46 12.33
CA LEU A 143 -0.08 -6.27 11.32
C LEU A 143 1.36 -6.60 11.74
N LEU A 144 2.09 -5.62 12.29
CA LEU A 144 3.47 -5.82 12.77
C LEU A 144 3.51 -6.77 13.97
N LEU A 145 2.64 -6.58 14.96
CA LEU A 145 2.53 -7.47 16.11
C LEU A 145 2.15 -8.90 15.69
N GLY A 146 1.28 -9.03 14.69
CA GLY A 146 0.94 -10.29 14.05
C GLY A 146 2.17 -10.95 13.43
N TYR A 147 2.88 -10.21 12.59
CA TYR A 147 4.10 -10.69 11.92
C TYR A 147 5.19 -11.13 12.92
N GLU A 148 5.39 -10.38 13.99
CA GLU A 148 6.39 -10.69 15.01
C GLU A 148 6.04 -11.92 15.86
N SER A 149 4.78 -12.36 15.86
CA SER A 149 4.29 -13.47 16.71
C SER A 149 5.06 -14.77 16.50
N PHE A 150 5.61 -14.98 15.30
CA PHE A 150 6.34 -16.20 14.95
C PHE A 150 7.76 -15.95 14.41
N LYS A 151 8.29 -14.72 14.52
CA LYS A 151 9.60 -14.36 13.96
C LYS A 151 10.78 -14.99 14.72
N HIS A 152 10.68 -15.14 16.04
CA HIS A 152 11.81 -15.59 16.86
C HIS A 152 12.06 -17.11 16.76
N LEU A 153 13.12 -17.48 16.03
CA LEU A 153 13.64 -18.84 15.92
C LEU A 153 13.86 -19.53 17.26
N LYS A 154 14.45 -18.83 18.26
CA LYS A 154 14.73 -19.37 19.60
C LYS A 154 13.46 -19.76 20.36
N PHE A 155 12.40 -18.98 20.19
CA PHE A 155 11.09 -19.26 20.75
C PHE A 155 10.51 -20.55 20.13
N GLN A 156 10.53 -20.66 18.80
CA GLN A 156 10.14 -21.90 18.09
C GLN A 156 10.97 -23.12 18.52
N LYS A 157 12.28 -22.96 18.79
CA LYS A 157 13.12 -24.06 19.27
C LYS A 157 12.69 -24.57 20.66
N SER A 158 12.31 -23.66 21.55
CA SER A 158 11.83 -24.01 22.91
C SER A 158 10.45 -24.66 22.86
N LEU A 159 9.62 -24.28 21.89
CA LEU A 159 8.28 -24.81 21.68
C LEU A 159 8.25 -26.21 21.05
N ASN A 160 9.29 -26.61 20.29
CA ASN A 160 9.41 -27.97 19.75
C ASN A 160 9.50 -29.06 20.83
N CYS A 161 9.78 -28.70 22.08
CA CYS A 161 9.74 -29.63 23.21
C CYS A 161 8.31 -29.91 23.70
N LEU A 162 7.31 -29.14 23.25
CA LEU A 162 5.90 -29.33 23.58
C LEU A 162 5.21 -30.11 22.45
N ALA A 163 4.64 -31.26 22.79
CA ALA A 163 4.14 -32.27 21.84
C ALA A 163 2.96 -31.84 20.92
N ASN A 164 2.43 -30.60 21.04
CA ASN A 164 1.29 -30.16 20.21
C ASN A 164 1.45 -28.70 19.70
N PRO A 165 1.63 -28.48 18.38
CA PRO A 165 1.74 -27.14 17.77
C PRO A 165 0.55 -26.23 18.09
N PHE A 166 -0.65 -26.78 18.24
CA PHE A 166 -1.86 -26.02 18.57
C PHE A 166 -1.80 -25.41 19.97
N ARG A 167 -1.30 -26.17 20.96
CA ARG A 167 -1.13 -25.71 22.35
C ARG A 167 -0.13 -24.56 22.50
N THR A 168 0.70 -24.36 21.47
CA THR A 168 1.67 -23.28 21.39
C THR A 168 1.12 -22.08 20.63
N TYR A 169 0.53 -22.34 19.46
CA TYR A 169 0.04 -21.31 18.55
C TYR A 169 -1.09 -20.48 19.18
N LEU A 170 -2.11 -21.15 19.71
CA LEU A 170 -3.32 -20.50 20.18
C LEU A 170 -3.07 -19.56 21.38
N PRO A 171 -2.33 -19.94 22.44
CA PRO A 171 -2.09 -19.03 23.56
C PRO A 171 -1.29 -17.78 23.21
N VAL A 172 -0.33 -17.87 22.27
CA VAL A 172 0.46 -16.72 21.83
C VAL A 172 -0.42 -15.72 21.10
N ILE A 173 -1.22 -16.20 20.15
CA ILE A 173 -2.16 -15.37 19.39
C ILE A 173 -3.20 -14.73 20.29
N LEU A 174 -3.84 -15.52 21.16
CA LEU A 174 -4.85 -14.99 22.08
C LEU A 174 -4.28 -13.97 23.05
N ALA A 175 -3.08 -14.20 23.60
CA ALA A 175 -2.45 -13.24 24.52
C ALA A 175 -2.17 -11.89 23.83
N ARG A 176 -1.61 -11.91 22.63
CA ARG A 176 -1.31 -10.68 21.87
C ARG A 176 -2.58 -9.98 21.37
N ALA A 177 -3.55 -10.73 20.86
CA ALA A 177 -4.85 -10.20 20.46
C ALA A 177 -5.54 -9.51 21.66
N LEU A 178 -5.59 -10.17 22.82
CA LEU A 178 -6.17 -9.60 24.04
C LEU A 178 -5.47 -8.32 24.45
N LEU A 179 -4.14 -8.27 24.40
CA LEU A 179 -3.37 -7.07 24.73
C LEU A 179 -3.67 -5.91 23.81
N LEU A 180 -3.82 -6.18 22.51
CA LEU A 180 -4.19 -5.20 21.52
C LEU A 180 -5.61 -4.66 21.76
N LEU A 181 -6.56 -5.55 22.08
CA LEU A 181 -7.93 -5.18 22.46
C LEU A 181 -7.97 -4.32 23.73
N VAL A 182 -7.17 -4.67 24.75
CA VAL A 182 -7.06 -3.87 25.98
C VAL A 182 -6.49 -2.48 25.68
N PHE A 183 -5.45 -2.39 24.84
CA PHE A 183 -4.88 -1.10 24.44
C PHE A 183 -5.92 -0.21 23.71
N LEU A 184 -6.68 -0.77 22.77
CA LEU A 184 -7.76 -0.04 22.10
C LEU A 184 -8.85 0.40 23.08
N ALA A 185 -9.26 -0.49 23.99
CA ALA A 185 -10.25 -0.18 25.01
C ALA A 185 -9.79 0.97 25.92
N VAL A 186 -8.53 0.95 26.38
CA VAL A 186 -7.95 2.05 27.17
C VAL A 186 -7.95 3.35 26.38
N THR A 187 -7.53 3.33 25.11
CA THR A 187 -7.51 4.51 24.24
C THR A 187 -8.90 5.12 24.10
N LEU A 188 -9.90 4.27 23.89
CA LEU A 188 -11.30 4.67 23.81
C LEU A 188 -11.82 5.25 25.13
N VAL A 189 -11.56 4.59 26.25
CA VAL A 189 -11.95 5.09 27.59
C VAL A 189 -11.31 6.44 27.88
N CYS A 190 -10.04 6.64 27.55
CA CYS A 190 -9.37 7.94 27.69
C CYS A 190 -10.02 9.02 26.81
N ALA A 191 -10.37 8.69 25.57
CA ALA A 191 -11.04 9.61 24.66
C ALA A 191 -12.46 9.96 25.16
N PHE A 192 -13.20 8.98 25.67
CA PHE A 192 -14.50 9.20 26.30
C PHE A 192 -14.39 10.12 27.52
N PHE A 193 -13.41 9.88 28.38
CA PHE A 193 -13.15 10.74 29.54
C PHE A 193 -12.80 12.17 29.13
N LEU A 194 -11.97 12.35 28.10
CA LEU A 194 -11.63 13.66 27.56
C LEU A 194 -12.87 14.43 27.07
N ILE A 195 -13.82 13.72 26.45
CA ILE A 195 -15.08 14.33 25.99
C ILE A 195 -15.97 14.73 27.18
N MET A 196 -16.07 13.88 28.20
CA MET A 196 -16.80 14.18 29.44
C MET A 196 -16.23 15.40 30.16
N LEU A 197 -14.90 15.51 30.24
CA LEU A 197 -14.21 16.68 30.80
C LEU A 197 -14.51 17.97 30.03
N ASN A 198 -14.89 17.88 28.76
CA ASN A 198 -15.27 19.02 27.92
C ASN A 198 -16.76 19.37 27.97
N GLY A 199 -17.55 18.69 28.82
CA GLY A 199 -18.97 19.00 29.07
C GLY A 199 -19.94 18.42 28.05
N ILE A 200 -19.53 17.46 27.21
CA ILE A 200 -20.38 16.89 26.16
C ILE A 200 -20.96 15.55 26.64
N SER A 201 -22.29 15.47 26.76
CA SER A 201 -22.97 14.26 27.23
C SER A 201 -23.13 13.19 26.13
N PHE A 202 -22.70 11.96 26.40
CA PHE A 202 -22.76 10.82 25.45
C PHE A 202 -23.84 9.78 25.75
N THR A 203 -24.61 9.94 26.83
CA THR A 203 -25.53 8.92 27.36
C THR A 203 -26.46 8.31 26.31
N PRO A 204 -27.12 9.08 25.42
CA PRO A 204 -28.01 8.53 24.39
C PRO A 204 -27.28 7.69 23.32
N PHE A 205 -25.97 7.87 23.17
CA PHE A 205 -25.16 7.34 22.08
C PHE A 205 -24.21 6.21 22.50
N LEU A 206 -24.28 5.73 23.75
CA LEU A 206 -23.41 4.67 24.27
C LEU A 206 -23.48 3.38 23.44
N HIS A 207 -24.66 2.98 22.98
CA HIS A 207 -24.82 1.78 22.16
C HIS A 207 -24.09 1.90 20.81
N HIS A 208 -24.16 3.07 20.16
CA HIS A 208 -23.41 3.36 18.94
C HIS A 208 -21.89 3.38 19.17
N TYR A 209 -21.45 3.86 20.34
CA TYR A 209 -20.06 3.81 20.75
C TYR A 209 -19.55 2.36 20.93
N PHE A 210 -20.35 1.47 21.52
CA PHE A 210 -20.02 0.04 21.59
C PHE A 210 -20.00 -0.62 20.21
N SER A 211 -20.93 -0.25 19.32
CA SER A 211 -20.92 -0.70 17.93
C SER A 211 -19.63 -0.27 17.21
N TYR A 212 -19.20 0.98 17.40
CA TYR A 212 -17.92 1.47 16.88
C TYR A 212 -16.75 0.63 17.39
N PHE A 213 -16.68 0.40 18.70
CA PHE A 213 -15.64 -0.45 19.30
C PHE A 213 -15.63 -1.86 18.69
N ALA A 214 -16.79 -2.48 18.49
CA ALA A 214 -16.90 -3.81 17.92
C ALA A 214 -16.36 -3.89 16.48
N VAL A 215 -16.67 -2.90 15.63
CA VAL A 215 -16.16 -2.86 14.25
C VAL A 215 -14.66 -2.56 14.22
N LEU A 216 -14.19 -1.61 15.04
CA LEU A 216 -12.76 -1.31 15.17
C LEU A 216 -11.97 -2.56 15.57
N ASN A 217 -12.43 -3.29 16.58
CA ASN A 217 -11.79 -4.53 17.01
C ASN A 217 -11.75 -5.58 15.89
N GLY A 218 -12.84 -5.74 15.14
CA GLY A 218 -12.91 -6.66 14.01
C GLY A 218 -11.84 -6.38 12.96
N VAL A 219 -11.69 -5.12 12.53
CA VAL A 219 -10.67 -4.71 11.56
C VAL A 219 -9.26 -4.88 12.11
N ILE A 220 -9.03 -4.49 13.36
CA ILE A 220 -7.71 -4.60 13.96
C ILE A 220 -7.29 -6.07 14.12
N LEU A 221 -8.20 -6.95 14.54
CA LEU A 221 -7.94 -8.39 14.62
C LEU A 221 -7.73 -9.02 13.24
N PHE A 222 -8.41 -8.55 12.20
CA PHE A 222 -8.15 -8.98 10.83
C PHE A 222 -6.69 -8.69 10.41
N PHE A 223 -6.21 -7.46 10.60
CA PHE A 223 -4.82 -7.12 10.29
C PHE A 223 -3.83 -7.89 11.17
N TYR A 224 -4.18 -8.14 12.44
CA TYR A 224 -3.38 -9.00 13.32
C TYR A 224 -3.25 -10.42 12.75
N ALA A 225 -4.37 -11.03 12.36
CA ALA A 225 -4.43 -12.36 11.78
C ALA A 225 -3.66 -12.45 10.46
N LEU A 226 -3.78 -11.43 9.61
CA LEU A 226 -3.04 -11.30 8.37
C LEU A 226 -1.52 -11.26 8.63
N GLY A 227 -1.10 -10.45 9.60
CA GLY A 227 0.29 -10.38 10.04
C GLY A 227 0.78 -11.74 10.55
N ALA A 228 -0.01 -12.43 11.36
CA ALA A 228 0.31 -13.76 11.89
C ALA A 228 0.52 -14.80 10.78
N VAL A 229 -0.33 -14.81 9.75
CA VAL A 229 -0.17 -15.66 8.56
C VAL A 229 1.15 -15.37 7.84
N MET A 230 1.52 -14.10 7.69
CA MET A 230 2.77 -13.70 7.05
C MET A 230 4.00 -14.06 7.89
N GLY A 231 3.94 -13.84 9.21
CA GLY A 231 4.99 -14.22 10.16
C GLY A 231 5.26 -15.73 10.14
N ALA A 232 4.22 -16.54 9.95
CA ALA A 232 4.35 -17.99 9.82
C ALA A 232 5.11 -18.44 8.55
N ARG A 233 5.20 -17.61 7.49
CA ARG A 233 5.83 -17.98 6.21
C ARG A 233 7.36 -17.90 6.18
N ARG A 234 8.01 -17.38 7.23
CA ARG A 234 9.47 -17.47 7.41
C ARG A 234 10.33 -16.97 6.24
N LEU A 235 9.81 -16.00 5.52
CA LEU A 235 10.44 -15.41 4.35
C LEU A 235 11.48 -14.33 4.79
N LYS A 236 12.47 -14.05 3.93
CA LYS A 236 13.60 -13.10 4.13
C LYS A 236 13.09 -11.66 4.38
N ASN A 237 13.99 -10.72 4.71
CA ASN A 237 13.68 -9.31 5.07
C ASN A 237 12.68 -8.59 4.14
N TYR A 238 12.59 -8.96 2.85
CA TYR A 238 11.60 -8.44 1.88
C TYR A 238 10.12 -8.66 2.24
N VAL A 239 9.81 -9.48 3.25
CA VAL A 239 8.41 -9.71 3.70
C VAL A 239 7.78 -8.47 4.26
N PHE A 240 8.55 -7.64 4.96
CA PHE A 240 8.01 -6.42 5.54
C PHE A 240 7.43 -5.51 4.46
N LEU A 241 8.14 -5.34 3.34
CA LEU A 241 7.66 -4.56 2.21
C LEU A 241 6.38 -5.14 1.60
N LYS A 242 6.28 -6.48 1.52
CA LYS A 242 5.05 -7.16 1.08
C LYS A 242 3.91 -6.99 2.09
N CYS A 243 4.19 -7.00 3.40
CA CYS A 243 3.20 -6.72 4.44
C CYS A 243 2.66 -5.30 4.29
N ALA A 244 3.56 -4.33 4.15
CA ALA A 244 3.20 -2.92 3.98
C ALA A 244 2.41 -2.70 2.67
N GLY A 245 2.81 -3.32 1.56
CA GLY A 245 2.06 -3.27 0.31
C GLY A 245 0.66 -3.88 0.43
N LEU A 246 0.53 -5.03 1.09
CA LEU A 246 -0.77 -5.67 1.32
C LEU A 246 -1.66 -4.81 2.25
N TRP A 247 -1.07 -4.23 3.29
CA TRP A 247 -1.74 -3.29 4.16
C TRP A 247 -2.24 -2.06 3.40
N PHE A 248 -1.39 -1.46 2.56
CA PHE A 248 -1.77 -0.32 1.72
C PHE A 248 -2.95 -0.68 0.80
N VAL A 249 -2.93 -1.87 0.20
CA VAL A 249 -4.03 -2.35 -0.65
C VAL A 249 -5.34 -2.45 0.13
N PHE A 250 -5.34 -3.11 1.30
CA PHE A 250 -6.56 -3.31 2.08
C PHE A 250 -7.04 -2.07 2.83
N ALA A 251 -6.12 -1.26 3.35
CA ALA A 251 -6.45 -0.09 4.15
C ALA A 251 -6.76 1.13 3.26
N ILE A 252 -6.15 1.28 2.09
CA ILE A 252 -6.25 2.51 1.30
C ILE A 252 -6.83 2.24 -0.09
N LEU A 253 -6.17 1.40 -0.90
CA LEU A 253 -6.51 1.25 -2.32
C LEU A 253 -7.94 0.73 -2.53
N ILE A 254 -8.34 -0.33 -1.80
CA ILE A 254 -9.67 -0.94 -1.94
C ILE A 254 -10.79 0.05 -1.56
N PRO A 255 -10.75 0.73 -0.40
CA PRO A 255 -11.72 1.78 -0.09
C PRO A 255 -11.82 2.86 -1.17
N VAL A 256 -10.69 3.30 -1.72
CA VAL A 256 -10.67 4.30 -2.81
C VAL A 256 -11.36 3.78 -4.06
N ILE A 257 -11.04 2.56 -4.51
CA ILE A 257 -11.68 1.94 -5.68
C ILE A 257 -13.19 1.82 -5.49
N ILE A 258 -13.65 1.37 -4.33
CA ILE A 258 -15.09 1.22 -4.06
C ILE A 258 -15.78 2.59 -4.08
N ASN A 259 -15.19 3.60 -3.45
CA ASN A 259 -15.71 4.96 -3.50
C ASN A 259 -15.79 5.48 -4.93
N SER A 260 -14.74 5.29 -5.76
CA SER A 260 -14.78 5.69 -7.17
C SER A 260 -15.84 4.95 -7.98
N VAL A 261 -16.12 3.68 -7.66
CA VAL A 261 -17.22 2.93 -8.30
C VAL A 261 -18.57 3.50 -7.90
N ILE A 262 -18.76 3.86 -6.63
CA ILE A 262 -20.00 4.48 -6.16
C ILE A 262 -20.16 5.88 -6.73
N GLU A 263 -19.10 6.69 -6.80
CA GLU A 263 -19.10 8.01 -7.41
C GLU A 263 -19.56 7.93 -8.87
N LYS A 264 -18.98 7.03 -9.69
CA LYS A 264 -19.42 6.80 -11.08
C LYS A 264 -20.88 6.32 -11.20
N LYS A 265 -21.40 5.62 -10.19
CA LYS A 265 -22.83 5.24 -10.15
C LYS A 265 -23.71 6.41 -9.73
N ALA A 266 -23.24 7.24 -8.81
CA ALA A 266 -23.91 8.46 -8.36
C ALA A 266 -23.91 9.56 -9.43
N GLU A 267 -22.94 9.56 -10.35
CA GLU A 267 -22.99 10.42 -11.54
C GLU A 267 -24.21 10.18 -12.44
N LYS A 268 -24.84 9.01 -12.34
CA LYS A 268 -26.10 8.69 -13.04
C LYS A 268 -27.35 9.13 -12.27
N LEU A 269 -27.21 9.57 -11.03
CA LEU A 269 -28.31 10.18 -10.29
C LEU A 269 -28.68 11.49 -11.01
N GLU A 270 -29.98 11.76 -11.15
CA GLU A 270 -30.42 13.06 -11.66
C GLU A 270 -29.82 14.18 -10.81
N SER A 271 -29.32 15.24 -11.44
CA SER A 271 -28.83 16.39 -10.68
C SER A 271 -30.00 17.03 -9.94
N GLN A 272 -29.74 17.56 -8.75
CA GLN A 272 -30.76 18.28 -7.96
C GLN A 272 -31.45 19.35 -8.82
N TYR A 273 -30.67 20.07 -9.63
CA TYR A 273 -31.18 21.03 -10.62
C TYR A 273 -32.26 20.45 -11.55
N ARG A 274 -32.06 19.23 -12.10
CA ARG A 274 -33.04 18.60 -12.98
C ARG A 274 -34.31 18.20 -12.23
N VAL A 275 -34.15 17.75 -10.99
CA VAL A 275 -35.28 17.40 -10.11
C VAL A 275 -36.12 18.65 -9.82
N GLU A 276 -35.49 19.76 -9.43
CA GLU A 276 -36.17 21.02 -9.19
C GLU A 276 -36.79 21.60 -10.47
N LEU A 277 -36.12 21.51 -11.61
CA LEU A 277 -36.69 21.91 -12.91
C LEU A 277 -37.96 21.10 -13.26
N ALA A 278 -37.98 19.80 -12.95
CA ALA A 278 -39.16 18.97 -13.15
C ALA A 278 -40.34 19.40 -12.26
N LYS A 279 -40.08 19.80 -11.01
CA LYS A 279 -41.09 20.36 -10.11
C LYS A 279 -41.61 21.71 -10.62
N LEU A 280 -40.71 22.61 -11.02
CA LEU A 280 -41.07 23.90 -11.58
C LEU A 280 -41.94 23.76 -12.84
N ASN A 281 -41.60 22.84 -13.74
CA ASN A 281 -42.42 22.54 -14.91
C ASN A 281 -43.83 22.05 -14.53
N GLN A 282 -43.94 21.23 -13.47
CA GLN A 282 -45.22 20.79 -12.94
C GLN A 282 -46.04 21.96 -12.39
N LEU A 283 -45.38 22.87 -11.66
CA LEU A 283 -46.00 24.07 -11.08
C LEU A 283 -46.49 25.04 -12.16
N MET A 284 -45.65 25.39 -13.14
CA MET A 284 -46.01 26.26 -14.26
C MET A 284 -47.19 25.69 -15.07
N GLY A 285 -47.20 24.36 -15.29
CA GLY A 285 -48.31 23.69 -15.95
C GLY A 285 -49.62 23.83 -15.18
N PHE A 286 -49.57 23.79 -13.85
CA PHE A 286 -50.73 24.06 -13.00
C PHE A 286 -51.15 25.53 -13.05
N GLU A 287 -50.22 26.48 -12.91
CA GLU A 287 -50.52 27.92 -12.96
C GLU A 287 -51.23 28.31 -14.24
N LYS A 288 -50.79 27.78 -15.38
CA LYS A 288 -51.46 27.98 -16.67
C LYS A 288 -52.92 27.50 -16.66
N ARG A 289 -53.18 26.28 -16.17
CA ARG A 289 -54.55 25.75 -16.05
C ARG A 289 -55.41 26.56 -15.07
N ALA A 290 -54.83 26.95 -13.94
CA ALA A 290 -55.51 27.77 -12.95
C ALA A 290 -55.88 29.15 -13.51
N LEU A 291 -55.01 29.75 -14.32
CA LEU A 291 -55.28 31.01 -15.02
C LEU A 291 -56.40 30.85 -16.06
N ASP A 292 -56.41 29.75 -16.80
CA ASP A 292 -57.45 29.45 -17.79
C ASP A 292 -58.83 29.19 -17.14
N GLU A 293 -58.86 28.49 -15.99
CA GLU A 293 -60.10 28.14 -15.27
C GLU A 293 -60.65 29.28 -14.39
N GLY A 294 -59.77 30.02 -13.71
CA GLY A 294 -60.12 31.01 -12.69
C GLY A 294 -59.88 32.46 -13.07
N GLY A 295 -59.23 32.72 -14.21
CA GLY A 295 -58.77 34.06 -14.58
C GLY A 295 -57.60 34.55 -13.72
N LYS A 296 -57.25 35.83 -13.85
CA LYS A 296 -56.23 36.46 -12.99
C LYS A 296 -56.72 36.47 -11.53
N LEU A 297 -55.87 36.00 -10.62
CA LEU A 297 -56.16 36.00 -9.19
C LEU A 297 -56.34 37.45 -8.68
N ASP A 298 -57.57 37.81 -8.35
CA ASP A 298 -57.88 39.09 -7.69
C ASP A 298 -57.75 38.92 -6.17
N LEU A 299 -56.61 39.38 -5.63
CA LEU A 299 -56.32 39.32 -4.20
C LEU A 299 -57.27 40.18 -3.34
N SER A 300 -58.04 41.10 -3.95
CA SER A 300 -59.06 41.88 -3.23
C SER A 300 -60.31 41.05 -2.93
N LYS A 301 -60.58 40.01 -3.71
CA LYS A 301 -61.67 39.04 -3.50
C LYS A 301 -61.18 37.80 -2.77
N LYS A 302 -60.52 37.99 -1.62
CA LYS A 302 -60.17 36.89 -0.70
C LYS A 302 -61.43 36.06 -0.44
N ASN A 303 -61.36 34.74 -0.60
CA ASN A 303 -62.45 33.76 -0.40
C ASN A 303 -63.48 33.56 -1.53
N SER A 304 -63.15 33.78 -2.80
CA SER A 304 -64.01 33.23 -3.86
C SER A 304 -64.00 31.69 -3.80
N ASP A 305 -65.16 31.05 -3.93
CA ASP A 305 -65.27 29.58 -3.98
C ASP A 305 -64.41 28.96 -5.08
N ILE A 306 -64.18 29.71 -6.16
CA ILE A 306 -63.34 29.32 -7.29
C ILE A 306 -61.87 29.23 -6.84
N THR A 307 -61.37 30.24 -6.12
CA THR A 307 -59.99 30.23 -5.59
C THR A 307 -59.77 29.04 -4.66
N LYS A 308 -60.70 28.79 -3.73
CA LYS A 308 -60.61 27.64 -2.81
C LYS A 308 -60.60 26.30 -3.57
N LYS A 309 -61.44 26.14 -4.60
CA LYS A 309 -61.44 24.95 -5.46
C LYS A 309 -60.11 24.75 -6.20
N ILE A 310 -59.53 25.82 -6.74
CA ILE A 310 -58.24 25.77 -7.44
C ILE A 310 -57.12 25.35 -6.47
N ILE A 311 -57.09 25.93 -5.26
CA ILE A 311 -56.11 25.61 -4.22
C ILE A 311 -56.26 24.16 -3.73
N GLU A 312 -57.48 23.68 -3.49
CA GLU A 312 -57.69 22.27 -3.17
C GLU A 312 -57.29 21.33 -4.32
N SER A 313 -57.52 21.75 -5.57
CA SER A 313 -57.08 20.99 -6.75
C SER A 313 -55.55 20.88 -6.79
N TYR A 314 -54.84 21.98 -6.55
CA TYR A 314 -53.38 22.00 -6.42
C TYR A 314 -52.91 21.02 -5.35
N TRP A 315 -53.44 21.16 -4.13
CA TRP A 315 -53.05 20.34 -2.98
C TRP A 315 -53.32 18.85 -3.22
N CYS A 316 -54.51 18.52 -3.71
CA CYS A 316 -54.95 17.14 -3.87
C CYS A 316 -54.31 16.43 -5.06
N LYS A 317 -53.89 17.16 -6.11
CA LYS A 317 -53.39 16.57 -7.36
C LYS A 317 -51.94 16.96 -7.66
N GLU A 318 -51.65 18.24 -7.79
CA GLU A 318 -50.37 18.73 -8.31
C GLU A 318 -49.25 18.62 -7.28
N PHE A 319 -49.52 19.02 -6.04
CA PHE A 319 -48.57 18.83 -4.94
C PHE A 319 -48.25 17.35 -4.72
N LYS A 320 -49.25 16.45 -4.88
CA LYS A 320 -48.99 15.00 -4.84
C LYS A 320 -48.06 14.53 -5.96
N ARG A 321 -48.12 15.12 -7.15
CA ARG A 321 -47.19 14.81 -8.26
C ARG A 321 -45.78 15.31 -7.95
N ILE A 322 -45.63 16.51 -7.40
CA ILE A 322 -44.34 17.02 -6.92
C ILE A 322 -43.74 16.07 -5.86
N GLN A 323 -44.55 15.63 -4.91
CA GLN A 323 -44.14 14.64 -3.90
C GLN A 323 -43.74 13.28 -4.50
N GLN A 324 -44.31 12.89 -5.64
CA GLN A 324 -43.90 11.68 -6.36
C GLN A 324 -42.51 11.83 -7.00
N ILE A 325 -42.17 13.02 -7.52
CA ILE A 325 -40.84 13.34 -8.03
C ILE A 325 -39.80 13.20 -6.90
N ASP A 326 -40.05 13.81 -5.73
CA ASP A 326 -39.17 13.69 -4.56
C ASP A 326 -39.02 12.24 -4.06
N LYS A 327 -40.12 11.47 -4.04
CA LYS A 327 -40.07 10.05 -3.68
C LYS A 327 -39.26 9.22 -4.68
N ALA A 328 -39.34 9.53 -5.96
CA ALA A 328 -38.55 8.87 -7.00
C ALA A 328 -37.06 9.17 -6.80
N TYR A 329 -36.72 10.43 -6.50
CA TYR A 329 -35.35 10.85 -6.20
C TYR A 329 -34.80 10.16 -4.93
N GLU A 330 -35.55 10.19 -3.83
CA GLU A 330 -35.20 9.50 -2.58
C GLU A 330 -34.91 8.01 -2.82
N LYS A 331 -35.77 7.34 -3.62
CA LYS A 331 -35.60 5.93 -3.97
C LYS A 331 -34.32 5.69 -4.78
N ALA A 332 -33.93 6.63 -5.64
CA ALA A 332 -32.68 6.56 -6.38
C ALA A 332 -31.46 6.73 -5.46
N MET A 333 -31.46 7.73 -4.57
CA MET A 333 -30.41 7.91 -3.55
C MET A 333 -30.28 6.67 -2.66
N ARG A 334 -31.41 6.12 -2.19
CA ARG A 334 -31.42 4.91 -1.35
C ARG A 334 -30.82 3.70 -2.07
N LYS A 335 -31.08 3.54 -3.37
CA LYS A 335 -30.46 2.44 -4.16
C LYS A 335 -28.94 2.55 -4.21
N ILE A 336 -28.40 3.77 -4.34
CA ILE A 336 -26.96 4.00 -4.36
C ILE A 336 -26.36 3.75 -2.98
N SER A 337 -26.98 4.27 -1.92
CA SER A 337 -26.59 3.99 -0.52
C SER A 337 -26.53 2.48 -0.24
N GLN A 338 -27.59 1.75 -0.60
CA GLN A 338 -27.63 0.29 -0.43
C GLN A 338 -26.56 -0.43 -1.23
N LEU A 339 -26.23 0.05 -2.43
CA LEU A 339 -25.14 -0.51 -3.23
C LEU A 339 -23.78 -0.30 -2.54
N TYR A 340 -23.53 0.90 -2.01
CA TYR A 340 -22.31 1.18 -1.24
C TYR A 340 -22.19 0.28 -0.02
N HIS A 341 -23.25 0.15 0.78
CA HIS A 341 -23.21 -0.73 1.94
C HIS A 341 -22.96 -2.19 1.54
N ARG A 342 -23.60 -2.69 0.47
CA ARG A 342 -23.38 -4.06 -0.03
C ARG A 342 -21.93 -4.29 -0.45
N TYR A 343 -21.32 -3.36 -1.20
CA TYR A 343 -19.91 -3.49 -1.58
C TYR A 343 -18.96 -3.37 -0.40
N SER A 344 -19.30 -2.51 0.57
CA SER A 344 -18.51 -2.35 1.78
C SER A 344 -18.43 -3.64 2.60
N LEU A 345 -19.47 -4.48 2.61
CA LEU A 345 -19.47 -5.76 3.33
C LEU A 345 -18.32 -6.70 2.94
N PHE A 346 -17.92 -6.70 1.68
CA PHE A 346 -16.89 -7.63 1.19
C PHE A 346 -15.48 -7.24 1.64
N PHE A 347 -15.28 -5.99 2.06
CA PHE A 347 -13.96 -5.44 2.36
C PHE A 347 -13.96 -4.75 3.73
N LEU A 348 -13.22 -5.33 4.68
CA LEU A 348 -13.32 -4.98 6.10
C LEU A 348 -13.01 -3.50 6.40
N SER A 349 -12.00 -2.91 5.74
CA SER A 349 -11.70 -1.48 5.91
C SER A 349 -12.82 -0.59 5.38
N THR A 350 -13.43 -0.97 4.25
CA THR A 350 -14.56 -0.23 3.67
C THR A 350 -15.82 -0.39 4.51
N PHE A 351 -16.09 -1.59 5.05
CA PHE A 351 -17.14 -1.84 6.02
C PHE A 351 -16.97 -0.97 7.27
N TYR A 352 -15.73 -0.84 7.77
CA TYR A 352 -15.41 0.06 8.88
C TYR A 352 -15.74 1.50 8.55
N LEU A 353 -15.20 2.03 7.45
CA LEU A 353 -15.46 3.41 7.04
C LEU A 353 -16.95 3.69 6.87
N SER A 354 -17.67 2.79 6.19
CA SER A 354 -19.12 2.92 6.02
C SER A 354 -19.86 2.91 7.37
N SER A 355 -19.50 2.00 8.28
CA SER A 355 -20.15 1.91 9.59
C SER A 355 -19.85 3.14 10.44
N THR A 356 -18.63 3.65 10.40
CA THR A 356 -18.24 4.84 11.16
C THR A 356 -18.95 6.09 10.67
N SER A 357 -19.18 6.23 9.35
CA SER A 357 -19.97 7.35 8.81
C SER A 357 -21.43 7.28 9.25
N GLU A 358 -22.07 6.10 9.26
CA GLU A 358 -23.44 5.98 9.76
C GLU A 358 -23.53 6.25 11.27
N ILE A 359 -22.59 5.71 12.05
CA ILE A 359 -22.53 5.89 13.51
C ILE A 359 -22.34 7.38 13.87
N SER A 360 -21.57 8.12 13.07
CA SER A 360 -21.31 9.55 13.27
C SER A 360 -22.46 10.45 12.86
N SER A 361 -23.56 9.88 12.35
CA SER A 361 -24.67 10.56 11.68
C SER A 361 -24.29 11.33 10.41
N ALA A 362 -23.06 11.20 9.91
CA ALA A 362 -22.63 11.80 8.65
C ALA A 362 -22.65 10.81 7.48
N GLY A 363 -23.47 9.75 7.63
CA GLY A 363 -23.67 8.69 6.66
C GLY A 363 -24.89 8.92 5.77
N TYR A 364 -25.10 8.02 4.81
CA TYR A 364 -26.14 8.16 3.81
C TYR A 364 -27.54 7.97 4.38
N GLU A 365 -27.71 7.11 5.40
CA GLU A 365 -29.04 6.92 6.01
C GLU A 365 -29.48 8.16 6.79
N SER A 366 -28.53 8.87 7.41
CA SER A 366 -28.83 10.14 8.08
C SER A 366 -29.21 11.24 7.09
N ALA A 367 -28.53 11.32 5.95
CA ALA A 367 -28.91 12.22 4.85
C ALA A 367 -30.31 11.90 4.31
N LEU A 368 -30.64 10.61 4.14
CA LEU A 368 -31.96 10.17 3.68
C LEU A 368 -33.05 10.49 4.70
N ASP A 369 -32.77 10.33 6.00
CA ASP A 369 -33.71 10.68 7.06
C ASP A 369 -33.93 12.20 7.11
N PHE A 370 -32.88 13.00 6.97
CA PHE A 370 -33.01 14.45 6.84
C PHE A 370 -33.84 14.85 5.62
N TYR A 371 -33.58 14.25 4.45
CA TYR A 371 -34.38 14.50 3.25
C TYR A 371 -35.87 14.15 3.44
N ARG A 372 -36.18 13.02 4.11
CA ARG A 372 -37.57 12.67 4.44
C ARG A 372 -38.20 13.66 5.41
N TYR A 373 -37.43 14.10 6.41
CA TYR A 373 -37.86 15.10 7.38
C TYR A 373 -38.21 16.41 6.68
N SER A 374 -37.28 16.96 5.90
CA SER A 374 -37.49 18.20 5.15
C SER A 374 -38.67 18.11 4.19
N ARG A 375 -38.84 16.99 3.48
CA ARG A 375 -40.01 16.78 2.60
C ARG A 375 -41.32 16.77 3.37
N LYS A 376 -41.36 16.08 4.52
CA LYS A 376 -42.56 16.03 5.38
C LYS A 376 -42.89 17.42 5.89
N LEU A 377 -41.89 18.17 6.35
CA LEU A 377 -42.06 19.52 6.85
C LEU A 377 -42.48 20.49 5.75
N LYS A 378 -41.96 20.35 4.51
CA LYS A 378 -42.45 21.11 3.35
C LYS A 378 -43.91 20.82 3.05
N GLN A 379 -44.35 19.56 3.15
CA GLN A 379 -45.77 19.22 2.99
C GLN A 379 -46.65 19.91 4.04
N GLU A 380 -46.27 19.84 5.31
CA GLU A 380 -47.02 20.48 6.39
C GLU A 380 -47.01 22.01 6.26
N TYR A 381 -45.85 22.61 5.91
CA TYR A 381 -45.71 24.05 5.68
C TYR A 381 -46.58 24.55 4.54
N VAL A 382 -46.55 23.86 3.39
CA VAL A 382 -47.37 24.24 2.24
C VAL A 382 -48.86 24.19 2.61
N ARG A 383 -49.32 23.17 3.34
CA ARG A 383 -50.72 23.12 3.78
C ARG A 383 -51.05 24.28 4.73
N TYR A 384 -50.20 24.48 5.73
CA TYR A 384 -50.35 25.57 6.70
C TYR A 384 -50.43 26.94 6.00
N TYR A 385 -49.51 27.21 5.07
CA TYR A 385 -49.50 28.43 4.29
C TYR A 385 -50.77 28.59 3.45
N LEU A 386 -51.23 27.52 2.78
CA LEU A 386 -52.46 27.57 2.00
C LEU A 386 -53.67 27.89 2.88
N ASP A 387 -53.80 27.22 4.03
CA ASP A 387 -54.87 27.43 5.01
C ASP A 387 -54.85 28.88 5.52
N LYS A 388 -53.70 29.37 5.97
CA LYS A 388 -53.58 30.74 6.48
C LYS A 388 -53.83 31.80 5.40
N LYS A 389 -53.26 31.65 4.20
CA LYS A 389 -53.35 32.66 3.14
C LYS A 389 -54.70 32.70 2.43
N PHE A 390 -55.32 31.54 2.19
CA PHE A 390 -56.51 31.44 1.33
C PHE A 390 -57.81 31.10 2.06
N TYR A 391 -57.74 30.60 3.31
CA TYR A 391 -58.92 30.20 4.09
C TYR A 391 -59.12 31.04 5.34
N THR A 392 -58.06 31.61 5.91
CA THR A 392 -58.15 32.55 7.03
C THR A 392 -57.94 34.00 6.59
N ASN A 393 -58.52 34.95 7.32
CA ASN A 393 -58.33 36.39 7.08
C ASN A 393 -57.24 36.98 8.00
N GLU A 394 -56.32 36.17 8.51
CA GLU A 394 -55.25 36.66 9.38
C GLU A 394 -54.22 37.48 8.60
N GLU A 395 -53.95 38.70 9.09
CA GLU A 395 -52.91 39.57 8.51
C GLU A 395 -51.55 39.37 9.19
N LYS A 396 -51.57 39.01 10.48
CA LYS A 396 -50.35 38.77 11.25
C LYS A 396 -49.81 37.37 10.95
N VAL A 397 -48.53 37.29 10.59
CA VAL A 397 -47.83 36.03 10.36
C VAL A 397 -47.64 35.32 11.70
N GLU A 398 -48.13 34.08 11.78
CA GLU A 398 -47.82 33.15 12.86
C GLU A 398 -46.72 32.18 12.40
N ASN A 399 -45.77 31.90 13.29
CA ASN A 399 -44.68 30.97 13.02
C ASN A 399 -45.25 29.57 12.78
N PHE A 400 -44.87 28.95 11.67
CA PHE A 400 -45.31 27.59 11.34
C PHE A 400 -44.70 26.56 12.30
N ILE A 401 -43.45 26.80 12.68
CA ILE A 401 -42.66 25.90 13.52
C ILE A 401 -42.08 26.71 14.67
N ASN A 402 -42.00 26.13 15.86
CA ASN A 402 -41.16 26.70 16.90
C ASN A 402 -39.73 26.77 16.38
N CYS A 403 -39.04 27.87 16.61
CA CYS A 403 -37.71 28.07 16.02
C CYS A 403 -36.67 27.07 16.51
N ASP A 404 -36.95 26.28 17.55
CA ASP A 404 -36.08 25.19 17.98
C ASP A 404 -36.15 23.95 17.05
N GLU A 405 -37.22 23.82 16.26
CA GLU A 405 -37.48 22.68 15.38
C GLU A 405 -36.91 22.87 13.96
N ASN A 406 -36.31 24.04 13.67
CA ASN A 406 -35.57 24.30 12.43
C ASN A 406 -34.16 23.67 12.44
N VAL A 407 -33.75 23.04 13.54
CA VAL A 407 -32.52 22.25 13.62
C VAL A 407 -32.88 20.76 13.71
N TYR A 408 -32.53 20.03 12.67
CA TYR A 408 -32.65 18.58 12.65
C TYR A 408 -31.44 17.95 13.37
N MET A 409 -31.67 17.51 14.60
CA MET A 409 -30.68 16.75 15.38
C MET A 409 -30.61 15.30 14.87
N SER A 410 -29.60 15.00 14.06
CA SER A 410 -29.44 13.67 13.49
C SER A 410 -29.02 12.65 14.54
N SER A 411 -29.73 11.52 14.60
CA SER A 411 -29.31 10.37 15.41
C SER A 411 -28.26 9.56 14.66
N GLY A 412 -27.20 9.11 15.35
CA GLY A 412 -26.34 8.04 14.82
C GLY A 412 -27.18 6.84 14.37
N LYS A 413 -26.78 6.20 13.26
CA LYS A 413 -27.44 5.01 12.72
C LYS A 413 -26.45 3.86 12.61
N LEU A 414 -26.99 2.66 12.44
CA LEU A 414 -26.23 1.51 11.99
C LEU A 414 -26.60 1.21 10.54
N SER A 415 -25.62 0.80 9.73
CA SER A 415 -25.88 0.32 8.38
C SER A 415 -26.91 -0.82 8.41
N PRO A 416 -27.83 -0.92 7.43
CA PRO A 416 -28.78 -2.04 7.33
C PRO A 416 -28.09 -3.42 7.32
N TYR A 417 -26.83 -3.47 6.94
CA TYR A 417 -26.03 -4.70 6.87
C TYR A 417 -25.00 -4.82 8.00
N PHE A 418 -25.10 -3.99 9.05
CA PHE A 418 -24.12 -3.94 10.13
C PHE A 418 -23.84 -5.32 10.77
N GLY A 419 -24.90 -6.04 11.16
CA GLY A 419 -24.76 -7.37 11.76
C GLY A 419 -24.06 -8.38 10.84
N TRP A 420 -24.42 -8.38 9.55
CA TRP A 420 -23.80 -9.24 8.54
C TRP A 420 -22.33 -8.88 8.30
N GLY A 421 -22.00 -7.59 8.21
CA GLY A 421 -20.64 -7.12 8.03
C GLY A 421 -19.74 -7.44 9.22
N LEU A 422 -20.28 -7.32 10.44
CA LEU A 422 -19.58 -7.69 11.66
C LEU A 422 -19.32 -9.21 11.71
N ALA A 423 -20.35 -10.03 11.45
CA ALA A 423 -20.22 -11.49 11.40
C ALA A 423 -19.21 -11.92 10.33
N TRP A 424 -19.26 -11.32 9.14
CA TRP A 424 -18.31 -11.58 8.05
C TRP A 424 -16.87 -11.21 8.43
N THR A 425 -16.67 -10.06 9.05
CA THR A 425 -15.37 -9.58 9.53
C THR A 425 -14.73 -10.60 10.49
N TYR A 426 -15.48 -11.08 11.48
CA TYR A 426 -14.99 -12.07 12.43
C TYR A 426 -14.80 -13.45 11.79
N LEU A 427 -15.66 -13.86 10.86
CA LEU A 427 -15.52 -15.12 10.13
C LEU A 427 -14.23 -15.14 9.30
N VAL A 428 -13.98 -14.10 8.50
CA VAL A 428 -12.75 -13.97 7.70
C VAL A 428 -11.52 -13.96 8.61
N THR A 429 -11.58 -13.23 9.73
CA THR A 429 -10.49 -13.20 10.73
C THR A 429 -10.22 -14.59 11.32
N LEU A 430 -11.27 -15.34 11.67
CA LEU A 430 -11.14 -16.72 12.17
C LEU A 430 -10.51 -17.63 11.12
N LEU A 431 -10.95 -17.56 9.87
CA LEU A 431 -10.37 -18.33 8.76
C LEU A 431 -8.89 -18.00 8.54
N LEU A 432 -8.49 -16.73 8.68
CA LEU A 432 -7.08 -16.33 8.64
C LEU A 432 -6.28 -16.92 9.80
N PHE A 433 -6.81 -16.96 11.02
CA PHE A 433 -6.12 -17.62 12.13
C PHE A 433 -5.98 -19.13 11.92
N VAL A 434 -7.00 -19.79 11.37
CA VAL A 434 -6.94 -21.21 11.01
C VAL A 434 -5.88 -21.44 9.92
N TRP A 435 -5.84 -20.58 8.91
CA TRP A 435 -4.82 -20.66 7.86
C TRP A 435 -3.40 -20.41 8.40
N GLY A 436 -3.26 -19.42 9.29
CA GLY A 436 -2.02 -19.12 10.00
C GLY A 436 -1.53 -20.32 10.81
N TYR A 437 -2.44 -21.07 11.44
CA TYR A 437 -2.11 -22.28 12.18
C TYR A 437 -1.53 -23.36 11.25
N PHE A 438 -2.17 -23.63 10.12
CA PHE A 438 -1.65 -24.62 9.15
C PHE A 438 -0.29 -24.21 8.59
N ARG A 439 -0.07 -22.92 8.33
CA ARG A 439 1.23 -22.38 7.90
C ARG A 439 2.30 -22.53 8.98
N PHE A 440 1.96 -22.19 10.22
CA PHE A 440 2.84 -22.37 11.37
C PHE A 440 3.22 -23.84 11.56
N LYS A 441 2.23 -24.75 11.52
CA LYS A 441 2.44 -26.20 11.60
C LYS A 441 3.40 -26.68 10.50
N LYS A 442 3.19 -26.27 9.24
CA LYS A 442 4.07 -26.61 8.12
C LYS A 442 5.52 -26.12 8.33
N ALA A 443 5.68 -24.88 8.81
CA ALA A 443 6.99 -24.30 9.11
C ALA A 443 7.71 -25.02 10.27
N LEU A 444 6.95 -25.55 11.25
CA LEU A 444 7.50 -26.34 12.35
C LEU A 444 8.04 -27.70 11.88
N TYR A 445 7.31 -28.38 10.99
CA TYR A 445 7.74 -29.67 10.45
C TYR A 445 8.92 -29.56 9.48
N SER A 446 8.98 -28.51 8.67
CA SER A 446 10.12 -28.30 7.76
C SER A 446 11.43 -28.14 8.53
N LEU A 447 11.41 -27.44 9.67
CA LEU A 447 12.52 -27.35 10.61
C LEU A 447 12.97 -28.69 11.17
N GLU A 448 12.01 -29.54 11.54
CA GLU A 448 12.32 -30.85 12.10
C GLU A 448 12.96 -31.75 11.03
N LEU A 449 12.46 -31.68 9.80
CA LEU A 449 13.03 -32.32 8.62
C LEU A 449 14.45 -31.85 8.35
N GLU A 450 14.71 -30.53 8.34
CA GLU A 450 16.04 -29.97 8.19
C GLU A 450 16.98 -30.48 9.30
N ARG A 451 16.54 -30.48 10.56
CA ARG A 451 17.33 -31.02 11.68
C ARG A 451 17.63 -32.51 11.53
N LYS A 452 16.66 -33.31 11.09
CA LYS A 452 16.86 -34.74 10.80
C LYS A 452 17.86 -34.92 9.67
N LYS A 453 17.81 -34.10 8.62
CA LYS A 453 18.81 -34.07 7.54
C LYS A 453 20.20 -33.69 8.06
N THR A 454 20.33 -32.65 8.88
CA THR A 454 21.62 -32.23 9.47
C THR A 454 22.18 -33.29 10.42
N ARG A 455 21.33 -33.95 11.24
CA ARG A 455 21.75 -35.07 12.11
C ARG A 455 22.20 -36.29 11.30
N LYS A 456 21.50 -36.63 10.22
CA LYS A 456 21.92 -37.71 9.31
C LYS A 456 23.26 -37.39 8.64
N ARG A 457 23.47 -36.14 8.16
CA ARG A 457 24.76 -35.67 7.64
C ARG A 457 25.87 -35.78 8.70
N LYS A 458 25.64 -35.30 9.93
CA LYS A 458 26.59 -35.42 11.04
C LYS A 458 26.90 -36.87 11.46
N LYS A 459 25.92 -37.78 11.38
CA LYS A 459 26.14 -39.21 11.65
C LYS A 459 26.96 -39.88 10.55
N ARG A 460 26.74 -39.51 9.28
CA ARG A 460 27.56 -40.00 8.14
C ARG A 460 28.97 -39.42 8.13
N SER A 461 29.15 -38.20 8.65
CA SER A 461 30.46 -37.57 8.78
C SER A 461 31.15 -37.86 10.13
N LYS A 462 30.57 -38.69 11.00
CA LYS A 462 31.32 -39.24 12.14
C LYS A 462 32.24 -40.33 11.56
N PRO A 463 33.58 -40.18 11.62
CA PRO A 463 34.48 -41.22 11.16
C PRO A 463 34.10 -42.53 11.85
N GLY A 464 34.02 -43.61 11.08
CA GLY A 464 33.76 -44.95 11.61
C GLY A 464 34.76 -45.27 12.74
N LYS A 465 34.37 -46.18 13.64
CA LYS A 465 35.26 -46.72 14.69
C LYS A 465 36.68 -46.89 14.12
N PRO A 466 37.73 -46.46 14.85
CA PRO A 466 39.10 -46.64 14.41
C PRO A 466 39.42 -48.13 14.40
N GLY A 467 39.13 -48.81 13.29
CA GLY A 467 39.78 -50.07 12.95
C GLY A 467 41.13 -49.69 12.38
N ALA A 468 42.20 -49.88 13.16
CA ALA A 468 43.61 -49.80 12.77
C ALA A 468 43.88 -49.09 11.44
N VAL A 469 43.56 -47.81 11.38
CA VAL A 469 43.98 -46.95 10.27
C VAL A 469 45.39 -46.57 10.65
N LYS A 470 46.36 -47.14 9.91
CA LYS A 470 47.74 -46.62 9.84
C LYS A 470 47.68 -45.11 9.96
N GLU A 471 48.49 -44.57 10.84
CA GLU A 471 48.67 -43.14 11.09
C GLU A 471 48.78 -42.39 9.76
N VAL A 472 47.64 -41.96 9.20
CA VAL A 472 47.61 -41.09 8.05
C VAL A 472 47.88 -39.73 8.64
N GLN A 473 49.15 -39.33 8.51
CA GLN A 473 49.63 -37.99 8.78
C GLN A 473 48.59 -36.99 8.24
N PRO A 474 48.31 -35.89 8.98
CA PRO A 474 47.40 -34.86 8.50
C PRO A 474 47.85 -34.47 7.10
N VAL A 475 47.04 -34.84 6.09
CA VAL A 475 47.29 -34.44 4.70
C VAL A 475 47.30 -32.93 4.75
N GLN A 476 48.49 -32.37 4.64
CA GLN A 476 48.68 -30.93 4.54
C GLN A 476 47.75 -30.47 3.42
N PRO A 477 46.96 -29.41 3.64
CA PRO A 477 46.18 -28.84 2.54
C PRO A 477 47.16 -28.65 1.36
N PRO A 478 46.82 -29.15 0.16
CA PRO A 478 47.75 -29.10 -0.96
C PRO A 478 48.26 -27.66 -1.08
N GLU A 479 49.57 -27.49 -0.99
CA GLU A 479 50.19 -26.20 -1.23
C GLU A 479 49.74 -25.76 -2.62
N ILE A 480 48.90 -24.72 -2.66
CA ILE A 480 48.54 -24.09 -3.92
C ILE A 480 49.84 -23.46 -4.41
N PRO A 481 50.40 -23.89 -5.56
CA PRO A 481 51.65 -23.34 -6.06
C PRO A 481 51.54 -21.83 -6.18
N GLU A 482 52.64 -21.13 -5.91
CA GLU A 482 52.72 -19.67 -5.99
C GLU A 482 52.27 -19.21 -7.39
N LEU A 483 51.10 -18.60 -7.47
CA LEU A 483 50.54 -18.10 -8.72
C LEU A 483 51.15 -16.73 -9.04
N ASN A 484 52.26 -16.74 -9.78
CA ASN A 484 52.91 -15.53 -10.26
C ASN A 484 52.23 -15.00 -11.52
N LEU A 485 51.47 -13.90 -11.37
CA LEU A 485 50.81 -13.18 -12.46
C LEU A 485 51.61 -11.92 -12.79
N ALA A 486 52.32 -11.91 -13.93
CA ALA A 486 53.07 -10.73 -14.38
C ALA A 486 52.18 -9.79 -15.21
N ALA A 487 52.42 -8.48 -15.10
CA ALA A 487 51.81 -7.48 -15.98
C ALA A 487 52.15 -7.77 -17.45
N GLY A 488 51.22 -7.48 -18.35
CA GLY A 488 51.38 -7.76 -19.78
C GLY A 488 51.20 -9.22 -20.19
N GLN A 489 50.70 -10.08 -19.29
CA GLN A 489 50.27 -11.44 -19.59
C GLN A 489 48.76 -11.57 -19.44
N TYR A 490 48.10 -12.24 -20.39
CA TYR A 490 46.76 -12.78 -20.17
C TYR A 490 46.85 -14.25 -19.76
N ARG A 491 46.02 -14.66 -18.79
CA ARG A 491 45.92 -16.03 -18.29
C ARG A 491 44.48 -16.49 -18.36
N VAL A 492 44.28 -17.70 -18.88
CA VAL A 492 43.01 -18.41 -18.80
C VAL A 492 43.09 -19.33 -17.60
N LEU A 493 42.18 -19.19 -16.65
CA LEU A 493 42.07 -20.03 -15.47
C LEU A 493 40.83 -20.91 -15.61
N GLU A 494 41.02 -22.23 -15.57
CA GLU A 494 39.90 -23.17 -15.54
C GLU A 494 39.38 -23.31 -14.10
N SER A 495 38.10 -23.03 -13.90
CA SER A 495 37.46 -23.20 -12.59
C SER A 495 36.87 -24.61 -12.47
N ILE A 496 37.42 -25.42 -11.57
CA ILE A 496 36.87 -26.75 -11.25
C ILE A 496 35.44 -26.58 -10.68
N ARG A 497 34.41 -27.16 -11.34
CA ARG A 497 32.95 -27.06 -11.10
C ARG A 497 32.47 -27.01 -9.63
N SER A 498 33.23 -27.51 -8.66
CA SER A 498 32.78 -27.63 -7.27
C SER A 498 32.95 -26.35 -6.44
N ASN A 499 33.64 -25.32 -6.95
CA ASN A 499 34.01 -24.16 -6.15
C ASN A 499 33.49 -22.83 -6.70
N GLN A 500 32.16 -22.62 -6.62
CA GLN A 500 31.50 -21.32 -6.89
C GLN A 500 32.07 -20.15 -6.07
N SER A 501 32.93 -20.41 -5.07
CA SER A 501 33.57 -19.36 -4.28
C SER A 501 34.83 -18.77 -4.92
N PHE A 502 35.42 -19.41 -5.93
CA PHE A 502 36.71 -18.97 -6.48
C PHE A 502 36.65 -17.63 -7.25
N PRO A 503 35.70 -17.38 -8.16
CA PRO A 503 35.57 -16.05 -8.78
C PRO A 503 35.27 -14.95 -7.77
N ALA A 504 34.43 -15.25 -6.77
CA ALA A 504 34.12 -14.33 -5.69
C ALA A 504 35.36 -14.01 -4.83
N VAL A 505 36.26 -14.98 -4.63
CA VAL A 505 37.55 -14.75 -3.97
C VAL A 505 38.41 -13.80 -4.79
N LEU A 506 38.61 -14.07 -6.08
CA LEU A 506 39.42 -13.23 -6.96
C LEU A 506 38.84 -11.81 -7.09
N TYR A 507 37.51 -11.69 -7.19
CA TYR A 507 36.83 -10.40 -7.15
C TYR A 507 37.12 -9.63 -5.86
N ASN A 508 36.95 -10.26 -4.69
CA ASN A 508 37.21 -9.61 -3.40
C ASN A 508 38.70 -9.25 -3.23
N LEU A 509 39.59 -10.05 -3.83
CA LEU A 509 41.02 -9.82 -3.86
C LEU A 509 41.36 -8.56 -4.67
N PHE A 510 40.95 -8.53 -5.95
CA PHE A 510 41.32 -7.47 -6.88
C PHE A 510 40.56 -6.16 -6.64
N SER A 511 39.34 -6.22 -6.10
CA SER A 511 38.61 -5.03 -5.63
C SER A 511 39.12 -4.49 -4.29
N GLY A 512 40.09 -5.14 -3.65
CA GLY A 512 40.57 -4.76 -2.32
C GLY A 512 39.53 -4.92 -1.20
N ARG A 513 38.37 -5.54 -1.47
CA ARG A 513 37.29 -5.80 -0.50
C ARG A 513 37.55 -7.06 0.33
N ILE A 514 38.75 -7.18 0.89
CA ILE A 514 39.15 -8.36 1.67
C ILE A 514 38.57 -8.24 3.09
N SER A 515 37.43 -8.88 3.34
CA SER A 515 36.88 -9.01 4.69
C SER A 515 37.80 -9.79 5.63
N GLU A 516 37.72 -9.56 6.95
CA GLU A 516 38.48 -10.34 7.96
C GLU A 516 38.23 -11.86 7.85
N ALA A 517 37.04 -12.25 7.40
CA ALA A 517 36.68 -13.64 7.16
C ALA A 517 37.40 -14.27 5.97
N VAL A 518 37.82 -13.45 4.99
CA VAL A 518 38.69 -13.88 3.89
C VAL A 518 40.14 -13.89 4.38
N LYS A 519 40.61 -12.83 5.07
CA LYS A 519 41.98 -12.76 5.62
C LYS A 519 42.35 -13.98 6.48
N SER A 520 41.43 -14.45 7.33
CA SER A 520 41.64 -15.61 8.21
C SER A 520 41.70 -16.97 7.50
N ARG A 521 41.38 -17.03 6.19
CA ARG A 521 41.41 -18.27 5.40
C ARG A 521 42.60 -18.37 4.46
N TYR A 522 43.41 -17.31 4.34
CA TYR A 522 44.59 -17.28 3.48
C TYR A 522 45.84 -17.02 4.33
N ASN A 523 46.77 -17.98 4.33
CA ASN A 523 48.07 -17.84 5.00
C ASN A 523 49.16 -17.24 4.09
N GLY A 524 48.82 -16.81 2.87
CA GLY A 524 49.75 -16.25 1.88
C GLY A 524 49.74 -14.71 1.85
N LYS A 525 50.85 -14.13 1.39
CA LYS A 525 50.94 -12.68 1.08
C LYS A 525 50.46 -12.46 -0.34
N ILE A 526 49.55 -11.51 -0.55
CA ILE A 526 49.09 -11.14 -1.89
C ILE A 526 49.81 -9.86 -2.27
N ARG A 527 50.69 -9.93 -3.27
CA ARG A 527 51.49 -8.79 -3.71
C ARG A 527 50.97 -8.25 -5.02
N PHE A 528 50.75 -6.94 -5.08
CA PHE A 528 50.54 -6.18 -6.31
C PHE A 528 51.72 -5.23 -6.47
N GLU A 529 52.43 -5.31 -7.60
CA GLU A 529 53.68 -4.56 -7.83
C GLU A 529 54.69 -4.72 -6.68
N GLY A 530 54.82 -5.96 -6.15
CA GLY A 530 55.71 -6.29 -5.04
C GLY A 530 55.24 -5.84 -3.66
N LYS A 531 54.16 -5.07 -3.55
CA LYS A 531 53.61 -4.57 -2.28
C LYS A 531 52.43 -5.42 -1.82
N ASP A 532 52.40 -5.74 -0.53
CA ASP A 532 51.32 -6.54 0.05
C ASP A 532 50.02 -5.73 0.14
N ILE A 533 48.98 -6.16 -0.58
CA ILE A 533 47.71 -5.45 -0.67
C ILE A 533 46.86 -5.59 0.60
N THR A 534 47.18 -6.55 1.47
CA THR A 534 46.41 -6.81 2.70
C THR A 534 46.73 -5.85 3.85
N THR A 535 47.87 -5.16 3.76
CA THR A 535 48.44 -4.29 4.80
C THR A 535 48.60 -2.83 4.38
N SER A 536 48.46 -2.52 3.09
CA SER A 536 48.73 -1.20 2.53
C SER A 536 47.47 -0.43 2.12
N PRO A 537 47.42 0.92 2.25
CA PRO A 537 46.33 1.76 1.71
C PRO A 537 46.15 1.69 0.17
N ILE A 538 46.98 0.91 -0.52
CA ILE A 538 46.88 0.56 -1.96
C ILE A 538 45.52 -0.06 -2.32
N ALA A 539 44.76 -0.62 -1.38
CA ALA A 539 43.41 -1.13 -1.63
C ALA A 539 42.45 -0.07 -2.22
N LEU A 540 42.65 1.22 -1.92
CA LEU A 540 41.89 2.32 -2.54
C LEU A 540 42.31 2.60 -3.98
N GLN A 541 43.60 2.46 -4.29
CA GLN A 541 44.14 2.63 -5.65
C GLN A 541 43.74 1.46 -6.56
N LEU A 542 43.71 0.24 -6.04
CA LEU A 542 43.26 -0.96 -6.78
C LEU A 542 41.81 -0.88 -7.24
N ASN A 543 40.93 -0.26 -6.44
CA ASN A 543 39.52 -0.05 -6.81
C ASN A 543 39.35 0.81 -8.07
N GLN A 544 40.32 1.65 -8.41
CA GLN A 544 40.31 2.50 -9.60
C GLN A 544 41.02 1.85 -10.80
N SER A 545 41.62 0.68 -10.63
CA SER A 545 42.43 -0.01 -11.65
C SER A 545 41.99 -1.46 -11.88
N PHE A 546 40.75 -1.80 -11.49
CA PHE A 546 40.19 -3.14 -11.60
C PHE A 546 38.84 -3.12 -12.33
N VAL A 547 38.73 -3.93 -13.38
CA VAL A 547 37.47 -4.20 -14.09
C VAL A 547 37.08 -5.65 -13.88
N TYR A 548 35.81 -5.85 -13.53
CA TYR A 548 35.20 -7.16 -13.44
C TYR A 548 34.01 -7.24 -14.38
N LEU A 549 34.04 -8.20 -15.30
CA LEU A 549 32.93 -8.47 -16.21
C LEU A 549 32.44 -9.90 -15.98
N CYS A 550 31.19 -10.02 -15.57
CA CYS A 550 30.49 -11.29 -15.41
C CYS A 550 29.70 -11.63 -16.68
N HIS A 551 29.06 -12.81 -16.70
CA HIS A 551 28.12 -13.15 -17.77
C HIS A 551 27.01 -12.09 -17.90
N PRO A 552 26.60 -11.68 -19.12
CA PRO A 552 25.66 -10.58 -19.31
C PRO A 552 24.31 -10.74 -18.60
N ASP A 553 23.81 -11.97 -18.47
CA ASP A 553 22.55 -12.26 -17.75
C ASP A 553 22.58 -11.98 -16.24
N ASN A 554 23.76 -11.74 -15.67
CA ASN A 554 23.88 -11.29 -14.29
C ASN A 554 23.58 -9.79 -14.12
N ILE A 555 23.47 -9.04 -15.22
CA ILE A 555 23.03 -7.64 -15.23
C ILE A 555 21.49 -7.61 -15.20
N PRO A 556 20.86 -6.77 -14.35
CA PRO A 556 19.40 -6.67 -14.32
C PRO A 556 18.81 -6.28 -15.68
N GLY A 557 18.04 -7.19 -16.28
CA GLY A 557 17.49 -7.01 -17.63
C GLY A 557 16.47 -5.87 -17.78
N GLU A 558 15.92 -5.32 -16.69
CA GLU A 558 14.95 -4.21 -16.72
C GLU A 558 15.58 -2.84 -17.04
N ILE A 559 16.91 -2.75 -17.10
CA ILE A 559 17.63 -1.51 -17.38
C ILE A 559 17.55 -1.20 -18.87
N ILE A 560 17.13 0.02 -19.22
CA ILE A 560 17.19 0.51 -20.61
C ILE A 560 18.67 0.60 -21.03
N THR A 561 19.03 -0.02 -22.17
CA THR A 561 20.41 -0.13 -22.66
C THR A 561 21.09 1.24 -22.77
N GLY A 562 20.40 2.26 -23.26
CA GLY A 562 20.94 3.63 -23.33
C GLY A 562 21.35 4.20 -21.96
N ASN A 563 20.64 3.85 -20.88
CA ASN A 563 21.04 4.24 -19.53
C ASN A 563 22.29 3.51 -19.05
N LEU A 564 22.45 2.23 -19.42
CA LEU A 564 23.66 1.45 -19.11
C LEU A 564 24.88 1.98 -19.87
N VAL A 565 24.73 2.24 -21.18
CA VAL A 565 25.78 2.84 -22.02
C VAL A 565 26.18 4.21 -21.50
N LYS A 566 25.20 5.04 -21.11
CA LYS A 566 25.46 6.34 -20.49
C LYS A 566 26.23 6.20 -19.17
N LEU A 567 25.84 5.27 -18.30
CA LEU A 567 26.54 5.00 -17.04
C LEU A 567 28.01 4.60 -17.29
N PHE A 568 28.26 3.72 -18.25
CA PHE A 568 29.61 3.33 -18.66
C PHE A 568 30.42 4.51 -19.20
N ASN A 569 29.80 5.37 -20.00
CA ASN A 569 30.44 6.58 -20.51
C ASN A 569 30.76 7.56 -19.36
N ASP A 570 29.88 7.71 -18.39
CA ASP A 570 30.13 8.55 -17.20
C ASP A 570 31.32 8.01 -16.37
N PHE A 571 31.45 6.68 -16.24
CA PHE A 571 32.63 6.06 -15.62
C PHE A 571 33.93 6.32 -16.40
N LEU A 572 33.90 6.23 -17.74
CA LEU A 572 35.04 6.55 -18.60
C LEU A 572 35.45 8.02 -18.42
N GLN A 573 34.48 8.94 -18.45
CA GLN A 573 34.74 10.36 -18.28
C GLN A 573 35.26 10.71 -16.87
N ALA A 574 34.77 10.04 -15.84
CA ALA A 574 35.29 10.19 -14.48
C ALA A 574 36.74 9.70 -14.38
N ALA A 575 37.08 8.58 -15.03
CA ALA A 575 38.45 8.08 -15.10
C ALA A 575 39.37 9.09 -15.81
N ILE A 576 38.96 9.62 -16.98
CA ILE A 576 39.69 10.66 -17.73
C ILE A 576 39.94 11.89 -16.84
N LYS A 577 38.88 12.41 -16.19
CA LYS A 577 38.97 13.61 -15.33
C LYS A 577 39.86 13.42 -14.11
N SER A 578 39.96 12.21 -13.57
CA SER A 578 40.79 11.90 -12.40
C SER A 578 42.30 11.89 -12.71
N GLY A 579 42.69 12.15 -13.96
CA GLY A 579 44.10 12.10 -14.36
C GLY A 579 44.65 10.68 -14.43
N ALA A 580 43.77 9.67 -14.44
CA ALA A 580 44.15 8.32 -14.87
C ALA A 580 44.62 8.47 -16.33
N LYS A 581 45.94 8.45 -16.53
CA LYS A 581 46.68 8.75 -17.77
C LYS A 581 46.32 7.87 -18.98
N GLU A 582 45.25 7.10 -18.90
CA GLU A 582 45.16 5.80 -19.52
C GLU A 582 43.82 5.55 -20.23
N ALA A 583 42.77 6.35 -20.05
CA ALA A 583 41.53 6.19 -20.84
C ALA A 583 41.69 6.76 -22.26
N LYS A 584 41.34 5.97 -23.30
CA LYS A 584 41.42 6.41 -24.70
C LYS A 584 40.35 7.44 -25.00
N THR A 585 40.70 8.48 -25.76
CA THR A 585 39.78 9.53 -26.21
C THR A 585 38.80 8.96 -27.24
N GLY A 586 37.63 8.54 -26.78
CA GLY A 586 36.53 8.06 -27.62
C GLY A 586 35.32 7.72 -26.75
N THR A 587 34.12 8.01 -27.23
CA THR A 587 32.90 7.62 -26.50
C THR A 587 32.60 6.14 -26.73
N LEU A 588 31.95 5.49 -25.75
CA LEU A 588 31.50 4.11 -25.91
C LEU A 588 30.58 3.95 -27.13
N ILE A 589 29.75 4.97 -27.41
CA ILE A 589 28.82 4.97 -28.55
C ILE A 589 29.57 4.96 -29.88
N GLU A 590 30.58 5.81 -30.06
CA GLU A 590 31.36 5.86 -31.30
C GLU A 590 32.01 4.51 -31.60
N LYS A 591 32.56 3.84 -30.57
CA LYS A 591 33.23 2.56 -30.77
C LYS A 591 32.27 1.39 -30.98
N LEU A 592 31.08 1.45 -30.39
CA LEU A 592 30.03 0.48 -30.68
C LEU A 592 29.48 0.66 -32.10
N ARG A 593 29.45 1.89 -32.64
CA ARG A 593 29.11 2.16 -34.06
C ARG A 593 30.12 1.59 -35.05
N GLU A 594 31.36 1.38 -34.63
CA GLU A 594 32.39 0.69 -35.44
C GLU A 594 32.21 -0.84 -35.45
N SER A 595 31.33 -1.38 -34.61
CA SER A 595 31.08 -2.81 -34.53
C SER A 595 30.00 -3.23 -35.52
N ASP A 596 30.34 -4.08 -36.49
CA ASP A 596 29.40 -4.69 -37.44
C ASP A 596 28.35 -5.61 -36.78
N LEU A 597 28.34 -5.69 -35.45
CA LEU A 597 27.48 -6.57 -34.65
C LEU A 597 26.27 -5.86 -34.06
N LEU A 598 26.16 -4.54 -34.15
CA LEU A 598 25.16 -3.76 -33.43
C LEU A 598 24.55 -2.67 -34.32
N ASP A 599 23.22 -2.62 -34.40
CA ASP A 599 22.53 -1.39 -34.78
C ASP A 599 22.30 -0.54 -33.52
N ILE A 600 23.23 0.38 -33.25
CA ILE A 600 23.24 1.09 -31.97
C ILE A 600 21.99 1.95 -31.74
N ASP A 601 21.41 2.50 -32.80
CA ASP A 601 20.32 3.45 -32.66
C ASP A 601 19.02 2.72 -32.26
N GLU A 602 18.87 1.45 -32.67
CA GLU A 602 17.77 0.57 -32.24
C GLU A 602 17.96 0.08 -30.79
N ILE A 603 19.12 -0.48 -30.46
CA ILE A 603 19.34 -1.12 -29.15
C ILE A 603 19.33 -0.15 -27.96
N LEU A 604 19.59 1.15 -28.18
CA LEU A 604 19.66 2.14 -27.08
C LEU A 604 18.31 2.36 -26.39
N GLU A 605 17.20 2.15 -27.11
CA GLU A 605 15.84 2.30 -26.57
C GLU A 605 15.30 1.02 -25.91
N GLU A 606 15.93 -0.13 -26.19
CA GLU A 606 15.52 -1.42 -25.67
C GLU A 606 15.95 -1.66 -24.22
N LYS A 607 15.33 -2.67 -23.59
CA LYS A 607 15.81 -3.17 -22.30
C LYS A 607 16.98 -4.10 -22.53
N PHE A 608 18.00 -4.00 -21.68
CA PHE A 608 19.21 -4.82 -21.79
C PHE A 608 18.93 -6.32 -21.75
N GLY A 609 17.87 -6.76 -21.06
CA GLY A 609 17.46 -8.17 -21.01
C GLY A 609 16.80 -8.69 -22.29
N ASP A 610 16.30 -7.78 -23.13
CA ASP A 610 15.60 -8.10 -24.38
C ASP A 610 16.58 -8.23 -25.57
N LEU A 611 17.81 -7.70 -25.44
CA LEU A 611 18.89 -7.83 -26.43
C LEU A 611 19.34 -9.30 -26.63
N GLU A 612 19.91 -9.59 -27.79
CA GLU A 612 20.58 -10.86 -28.02
C GLU A 612 21.88 -10.97 -27.20
N ASP A 613 22.26 -12.18 -26.81
CA ASP A 613 23.43 -12.39 -25.92
C ASP A 613 24.74 -11.88 -26.51
N ILE A 614 24.87 -11.92 -27.85
CA ILE A 614 26.03 -11.37 -28.57
C ILE A 614 26.10 -9.85 -28.48
N GLU A 615 24.96 -9.17 -28.44
CA GLU A 615 24.87 -7.71 -28.37
C GLU A 615 25.21 -7.23 -26.96
N LYS A 616 24.64 -7.90 -25.95
CA LYS A 616 24.97 -7.66 -24.54
C LYS A 616 26.47 -7.86 -24.29
N PHE A 617 27.04 -8.93 -24.86
CA PHE A 617 28.47 -9.23 -24.80
C PHE A 617 29.33 -8.11 -25.42
N GLU A 618 28.97 -7.64 -26.62
CA GLU A 618 29.75 -6.62 -27.34
C GLU A 618 29.76 -5.29 -26.59
N ILE A 619 28.63 -4.88 -26.00
CA ILE A 619 28.54 -3.68 -25.14
C ILE A 619 29.53 -3.78 -23.97
N MET A 620 29.54 -4.91 -23.26
CA MET A 620 30.38 -5.12 -22.08
C MET A 620 31.88 -5.17 -22.43
N VAL A 621 32.23 -5.87 -23.50
CA VAL A 621 33.63 -6.05 -23.93
C VAL A 621 34.20 -4.75 -24.52
N THR A 622 33.40 -3.99 -25.27
CA THR A 622 33.82 -2.68 -25.79
C THR A 622 34.07 -1.68 -24.66
N PHE A 623 33.26 -1.72 -23.59
CA PHE A 623 33.53 -0.94 -22.38
C PHE A 623 34.89 -1.30 -21.77
N ALA A 624 35.20 -2.59 -21.59
CA ALA A 624 36.50 -3.01 -21.07
C ALA A 624 37.66 -2.56 -21.97
N GLU A 625 37.48 -2.58 -23.30
CA GLU A 625 38.50 -2.14 -24.26
C GLU A 625 38.81 -0.63 -24.16
N LEU A 626 37.82 0.18 -23.75
CA LEU A 626 37.97 1.62 -23.55
C LEU A 626 38.44 1.97 -22.14
N TYR A 627 37.97 1.23 -21.14
CA TYR A 627 38.28 1.45 -19.73
C TYR A 627 39.63 0.81 -19.42
N ASN A 628 40.73 1.54 -19.67
CA ASN A 628 42.09 1.05 -19.47
C ASN A 628 42.41 0.82 -17.98
N ALA A 629 42.22 -0.41 -17.52
CA ALA A 629 42.46 -0.84 -16.15
C ALA A 629 43.71 -1.71 -16.07
N ARG A 630 44.39 -1.72 -14.92
CA ARG A 630 45.57 -2.57 -14.74
C ARG A 630 45.22 -4.05 -14.59
N ILE A 631 44.01 -4.37 -14.12
CA ILE A 631 43.54 -5.73 -13.90
C ILE A 631 42.14 -5.88 -14.51
N TYR A 632 41.98 -6.91 -15.34
CA TYR A 632 40.68 -7.36 -15.84
C TYR A 632 40.39 -8.78 -15.37
N LEU A 633 39.18 -8.98 -14.85
CA LEU A 633 38.67 -10.30 -14.51
C LEU A 633 37.38 -10.56 -15.29
N PHE A 634 37.47 -11.44 -16.29
CA PHE A 634 36.33 -11.96 -17.04
C PHE A 634 35.85 -13.24 -16.36
N ASP A 635 34.58 -13.29 -15.95
CA ASP A 635 34.02 -14.37 -15.16
C ASP A 635 32.87 -15.04 -15.89
N HIS A 636 33.17 -16.21 -16.50
CA HIS A 636 32.21 -17.00 -17.29
C HIS A 636 31.50 -16.19 -18.38
N ILE A 637 32.14 -15.14 -18.91
CA ILE A 637 31.51 -14.23 -19.88
C ILE A 637 31.16 -14.92 -21.22
N LEU A 638 31.80 -16.06 -21.51
CA LEU A 638 31.62 -16.84 -22.73
C LEU A 638 30.68 -18.05 -22.56
N HIS A 639 30.03 -18.21 -21.40
CA HIS A 639 29.09 -19.31 -21.21
C HIS A 639 27.94 -19.18 -22.22
N ASP A 640 27.62 -20.26 -22.94
CA ASP A 640 26.57 -20.29 -23.96
C ASP A 640 26.69 -19.23 -25.10
N MET A 641 27.88 -18.64 -25.29
CA MET A 641 28.13 -17.64 -26.33
C MET A 641 28.57 -18.26 -27.67
N PRO A 642 28.26 -17.63 -28.82
CA PRO A 642 28.70 -18.11 -30.13
C PRO A 642 30.23 -17.97 -30.30
N VAL A 643 30.82 -18.75 -31.20
CA VAL A 643 32.29 -18.77 -31.47
C VAL A 643 32.83 -17.38 -31.83
N LYS A 644 32.03 -16.53 -32.49
CA LYS A 644 32.41 -15.15 -32.81
C LYS A 644 32.73 -14.33 -31.55
N ALA A 645 31.98 -14.52 -30.46
CA ALA A 645 32.24 -13.87 -29.18
C ALA A 645 33.57 -14.32 -28.57
N TYR A 646 33.91 -15.61 -28.70
CA TYR A 646 35.20 -16.13 -28.24
C TYR A 646 36.37 -15.46 -28.96
N LEU A 647 36.31 -15.40 -30.29
CA LEU A 647 37.34 -14.75 -31.11
C LEU A 647 37.49 -13.26 -30.76
N ARG A 648 36.35 -12.57 -30.60
CA ARG A 648 36.31 -11.16 -30.20
C ARG A 648 36.90 -10.93 -28.81
N LEU A 649 36.51 -11.74 -27.81
CA LEU A 649 37.07 -11.63 -26.46
C LEU A 649 38.57 -11.86 -26.47
N LYS A 650 39.05 -12.87 -27.21
CA LYS A 650 40.48 -13.17 -27.33
C LYS A 650 41.26 -11.97 -27.86
N GLN A 651 40.80 -11.34 -28.94
CA GLN A 651 41.42 -10.13 -29.50
C GLN A 651 41.48 -8.99 -28.48
N VAL A 652 40.39 -8.79 -27.71
CA VAL A 652 40.36 -7.75 -26.67
C VAL A 652 41.30 -8.10 -25.51
N MET A 653 41.34 -9.34 -25.06
CA MET A 653 42.27 -9.79 -24.02
C MET A 653 43.74 -9.61 -24.44
N GLU A 654 44.07 -9.94 -25.69
CA GLU A 654 45.40 -9.74 -26.26
C GLU A 654 45.76 -8.24 -26.28
N LYS A 655 44.87 -7.40 -26.80
CA LYS A 655 45.06 -5.94 -26.84
C LYS A 655 45.22 -5.31 -25.45
N LEU A 656 44.44 -5.75 -24.47
CA LEU A 656 44.52 -5.29 -23.08
C LEU A 656 45.84 -5.73 -22.43
N SER A 657 46.26 -6.96 -22.71
CA SER A 657 47.54 -7.52 -22.26
C SER A 657 48.73 -6.78 -22.89
N GLU A 658 48.70 -6.50 -24.18
CA GLU A 658 49.73 -5.69 -24.87
C GLU A 658 49.83 -4.27 -24.27
N GLY A 659 48.70 -3.73 -23.79
CA GLY A 659 48.65 -2.48 -23.03
C GLY A 659 49.27 -2.54 -21.63
N GLY A 660 49.83 -3.69 -21.22
CA GLY A 660 50.45 -3.90 -19.91
C GLY A 660 49.48 -4.38 -18.83
N SER A 661 48.22 -4.63 -19.16
CA SER A 661 47.22 -5.06 -18.18
C SER A 661 47.39 -6.52 -17.82
N LEU A 662 47.06 -6.89 -16.58
CA LEU A 662 46.84 -8.27 -16.19
C LEU A 662 45.41 -8.68 -16.58
N VAL A 663 45.28 -9.65 -17.46
CA VAL A 663 43.97 -10.12 -17.93
C VAL A 663 43.74 -11.55 -17.47
N VAL A 664 42.72 -11.77 -16.65
CA VAL A 664 42.34 -13.08 -16.14
C VAL A 664 40.97 -13.43 -16.70
N ASN A 665 40.88 -14.53 -17.43
CA ASN A 665 39.60 -15.08 -17.87
C ASN A 665 39.32 -16.39 -17.13
N ILE A 666 38.25 -16.41 -16.32
CA ILE A 666 37.76 -17.60 -15.66
C ILE A 666 36.77 -18.28 -16.59
N VAL A 667 37.15 -19.48 -17.01
CA VAL A 667 36.33 -20.32 -17.86
C VAL A 667 35.81 -21.48 -17.02
N GLY A 668 34.49 -21.64 -16.96
CA GLY A 668 33.87 -22.91 -16.56
C GLY A 668 33.76 -23.81 -17.79
N ASP A 669 33.73 -25.14 -17.63
CA ASP A 669 33.74 -26.13 -18.73
C ASP A 669 33.23 -25.56 -20.06
N VAL A 670 34.16 -25.28 -20.96
CA VAL A 670 33.83 -24.88 -22.33
C VAL A 670 32.94 -25.97 -22.90
N LEU A 671 31.80 -25.56 -23.46
CA LEU A 671 30.89 -26.45 -24.17
C LEU A 671 31.68 -27.35 -25.15
N VAL A 672 31.71 -28.65 -24.85
CA VAL A 672 32.04 -29.67 -25.84
C VAL A 672 30.91 -29.63 -26.86
N ILE A 673 31.20 -29.12 -28.07
CA ILE A 673 30.25 -29.13 -29.19
C ILE A 673 29.82 -30.59 -29.44
N PRO A 674 28.51 -30.91 -29.49
CA PRO A 674 28.07 -32.23 -29.89
C PRO A 674 28.48 -32.46 -31.35
N SER A 675 29.12 -33.60 -31.61
CA SER A 675 29.52 -34.04 -32.94
C SER A 675 28.35 -33.99 -33.93
N GLY A 676 28.31 -32.94 -34.75
CA GLY A 676 27.40 -32.78 -35.88
C GLY A 676 28.05 -31.83 -36.87
N GLU A 677 28.46 -32.35 -38.03
CA GLU A 677 29.22 -31.63 -39.05
C GLU A 677 28.48 -30.39 -39.58
N PRO A 678 29.22 -29.28 -39.78
CA PRO A 678 29.12 -28.55 -41.03
C PRO A 678 30.46 -28.52 -41.75
N LYS A 679 30.41 -28.83 -43.05
CA LYS A 679 31.53 -28.73 -43.98
C LYS A 679 31.76 -27.26 -44.33
N THR A 680 32.92 -26.70 -43.95
CA THR A 680 33.77 -25.82 -44.78
C THR A 680 35.05 -25.45 -44.01
N SER A 681 36.07 -25.05 -44.77
CA SER A 681 37.51 -25.19 -44.54
C SER A 681 38.19 -24.24 -43.54
N GLU A 682 37.50 -23.76 -42.50
CA GLU A 682 38.12 -22.89 -41.46
C GLU A 682 38.64 -23.64 -40.22
N TYR A 683 38.62 -24.98 -40.23
CA TYR A 683 38.89 -25.79 -39.03
C TYR A 683 40.36 -26.19 -38.78
N SER A 684 41.32 -25.74 -39.60
CA SER A 684 42.73 -26.15 -39.44
C SER A 684 43.45 -25.41 -38.30
N GLU A 685 42.97 -24.24 -37.87
CA GLU A 685 43.56 -23.51 -36.73
C GLU A 685 43.02 -23.99 -35.38
N HIS A 686 41.80 -24.53 -35.30
CA HIS A 686 41.19 -24.90 -34.01
C HIS A 686 41.74 -26.21 -33.42
N LYS A 687 42.18 -27.16 -34.25
CA LYS A 687 42.84 -28.39 -33.76
C LYS A 687 44.23 -28.14 -33.15
N ARG A 688 44.84 -26.99 -33.43
CA ARG A 688 46.15 -26.59 -32.86
C ARG A 688 46.03 -26.16 -31.40
N TRP A 689 44.87 -25.68 -30.96
CA TRP A 689 44.67 -25.16 -29.59
C TRP A 689 44.28 -26.24 -28.57
N SER A 690 43.54 -27.29 -28.98
CA SER A 690 43.34 -28.47 -28.09
C SER A 690 44.67 -29.18 -27.76
N LYS A 691 45.64 -29.19 -28.69
CA LYS A 691 46.98 -29.75 -28.44
C LYS A 691 47.91 -28.86 -27.58
N ILE A 692 47.62 -27.56 -27.42
CA ILE A 692 48.38 -26.68 -26.52
C ILE A 692 47.91 -26.86 -25.07
N VAL A 693 46.64 -27.25 -24.86
CA VAL A 693 46.12 -27.63 -23.54
C VAL A 693 46.68 -28.99 -23.09
N ASP A 694 46.87 -29.94 -24.01
CA ASP A 694 47.55 -31.22 -23.71
C ASP A 694 49.08 -31.09 -23.49
N GLY A 695 49.69 -29.97 -23.90
CA GLY A 695 51.12 -29.69 -23.72
C GLY A 695 51.53 -29.22 -22.32
N TYR A 696 50.57 -29.08 -21.39
CA TYR A 696 50.81 -28.63 -20.01
C TYR A 696 50.45 -29.71 -18.96
N GLN A 697 50.54 -30.99 -19.32
CA GLN A 697 50.41 -32.13 -18.39
C GLN A 697 51.74 -32.80 -17.98
N ASP A 698 52.89 -32.11 -18.07
CA ASP A 698 54.14 -32.59 -17.46
C ASP A 698 54.45 -31.85 -16.16
N ILE A 699 53.60 -32.06 -15.15
CA ILE A 699 54.06 -32.16 -13.76
C ILE A 699 53.55 -33.49 -13.23
N LYS A 700 54.37 -34.53 -13.46
CA LYS A 700 54.22 -35.84 -12.83
C LYS A 700 54.18 -35.67 -11.32
N THR A 701 53.06 -36.06 -10.74
CA THR A 701 52.97 -36.41 -9.33
C THR A 701 53.65 -37.76 -9.14
N THR A 702 54.84 -37.76 -8.54
CA THR A 702 55.43 -38.95 -7.92
C THR A 702 55.68 -38.67 -6.45
N GLY A 703 55.11 -39.52 -5.59
CA GLY A 703 55.51 -39.73 -4.19
C GLY A 703 54.94 -38.76 -3.19
#